data_AF-A0A8S4A4X1-F1
#
_entry.id   AF-A0A8S4A4X1-F1
#
_cell.length_a   1.000
_cell.length_b   1.000
_cell.length_c   1.000
_cell.angle_alpha   90.00
_cell.angle_beta   90.00
_cell.angle_gamma   90.00
#
_symmetry.space_group_name_H-M   'P 1'
#
loop_
_entity.id
_entity.type
_entity.pdbx_description
1 polymer ?
#
loop_
_entity_poly.entity_id
_entity_poly.type
_entity_poly.pdbx_seq_one_letter_code
_entity_poly.pdbx_strand_id
1 'polypeptide(L)'
;MEVCKDGISHTTIHEDNTTASQVTVSTFSGGRTSSFEALINIDDALLETDRNIKTFDIHNRPSLSDFAEKIRLLEIEGNKLREATVSSLGHVNGYSFDINNFEIPKIQSPSLDSLSALIDISAEQRFISDLRTQLEKQSKETERLQKQLGDVSTLCSTSTSLHSSSQNLCPNFDHNMGSVGNNAFIYHSCGPEKLAFSVVPNSELRQSLSCRNFDYEPPPHLQRSLKESQEHIMDLRQKLQELTESSEQQKRQFSRTVEDLRTKLHDTMLNRDTVLELRQKESNSQGLLINKLQSSFTQLQEKYTLQEETLASVSKKLDFYNQNDYEMEAALSQIRNILVEREKKRGQPYFEAEPATSQSATMLAHTFENCLQELDHLISVKTGRVSELEADVNEIKRHSAEREKALAKEYQEMLKKEVDDVAKKITELHAEHGQTITDLTESLAVAKQQVTALQNQLETNETISQHNIQAKEMEIRDLQDRIDELEADHMKAKALWHEKLIEAKHDQVATERLRQALELSLDQVQRELIETKAEKNELMRSEAALNSQIEDFQSLASRYENDLETERDRIQQQRKREEDLRSQRLEKMLEVVKQECSATVSDRVASAEKFERDRYLDQLNSLSSQLSTMTESCNKLTTEKQMAQSETADLRSQVEELRLKLEKTRSQLESVSAERLNLNSLLEEKQENLDRQQKEKDCYLKMVEQQADEVTELKEAVDRLKAQLDEKEKFFSTLSQQSSNINHLMEVNARANENIKEEREKLALALKDKDSQVEMLKVSQNMLHKKLKTRDRRMKDLEDERLKITEELATKNQELELLQQEKENIFKELKESRIEVANWMSRRDLLKKEVVRGRALHAKEINKLQTKLKEYEQGYRLSQRALRSKDMTDHRAVKFADKIQKEMTVKRSEVDQLLSKLHNLEDNLEAVTK
;
A
#
# COMPACT_ATOMS: atom_id res chain seq x y z
N MET A 1 -29.26 54.71 -2.18
CA MET A 1 -29.20 53.59 -1.22
C MET A 1 -28.67 52.34 -1.93
N GLU A 2 -27.43 52.30 -2.45
CA GLU A 2 -26.13 52.69 -1.86
C GLU A 2 -25.75 51.87 -0.62
N VAL A 3 -24.50 51.44 -0.41
CA VAL A 3 -23.28 51.19 -1.25
C VAL A 3 -22.33 50.43 -0.27
N CYS A 4 -21.85 49.22 -0.59
CA CYS A 4 -20.53 48.88 -1.17
C CYS A 4 -19.27 49.49 -0.51
N LYS A 5 -18.17 48.70 -0.54
CA LYS A 5 -16.72 49.06 -0.40
C LYS A 5 -16.14 49.23 1.01
N ASP A 6 -14.81 49.07 1.23
CA ASP A 6 -13.70 48.29 0.60
C ASP A 6 -12.44 48.45 1.50
N GLY A 7 -11.40 47.62 1.28
CA GLY A 7 -10.00 47.95 1.63
C GLY A 7 -9.57 47.56 3.06
N ILE A 8 -8.70 46.58 3.30
CA ILE A 8 -7.34 46.32 2.78
C ILE A 8 -6.34 47.45 3.08
N SER A 9 -5.35 47.16 3.93
CA SER A 9 -3.97 47.62 3.78
C SER A 9 -3.00 46.75 4.58
N HIS A 10 -2.00 46.19 3.89
CA HIS A 10 -0.85 45.53 4.50
C HIS A 10 0.03 46.54 5.24
N THR A 11 0.76 46.08 6.26
CA THR A 11 2.18 46.44 6.40
C THR A 11 2.95 45.32 7.12
N THR A 12 4.26 45.33 6.98
CA THR A 12 5.09 44.11 6.97
C THR A 12 6.29 44.26 7.91
N ILE A 13 7.01 43.13 8.12
CA ILE A 13 8.49 43.05 8.18
C ILE A 13 9.20 43.21 9.56
N HIS A 14 10.11 42.25 9.82
CA HIS A 14 11.32 42.25 10.69
C HIS A 14 11.18 42.50 12.21
N GLU A 15 12.00 41.93 13.11
CA GLU A 15 12.93 40.77 13.10
C GLU A 15 13.28 40.43 14.57
N ASP A 16 13.96 39.30 14.83
CA ASP A 16 14.99 39.08 15.88
C ASP A 16 14.83 39.67 17.32
N ASN A 17 15.08 38.98 18.45
CA ASN A 17 16.20 38.08 18.72
C ASN A 17 16.12 37.39 20.11
N THR A 18 16.64 36.17 20.16
CA THR A 18 17.36 35.43 21.22
C THR A 18 17.41 35.82 22.72
N THR A 19 17.37 34.76 23.57
CA THR A 19 18.06 34.55 24.89
C THR A 19 17.58 35.38 26.10
N ALA A 20 17.50 34.87 27.35
CA ALA A 20 18.49 34.04 28.06
C ALA A 20 17.92 33.27 29.30
N SER A 21 18.79 32.50 29.96
CA SER A 21 18.50 31.51 31.01
C SER A 21 18.40 32.05 32.46
N GLN A 22 17.66 31.33 33.31
CA GLN A 22 17.95 31.04 34.74
C GLN A 22 17.19 29.75 35.09
N VAL A 23 17.77 28.63 35.53
CA VAL A 23 18.68 28.36 36.66
C VAL A 23 18.05 28.63 38.03
N THR A 24 17.62 27.57 38.69
CA THR A 24 17.64 27.41 40.15
C THR A 24 17.75 25.92 40.50
N VAL A 25 18.26 25.61 41.69
CA VAL A 25 19.05 24.40 41.95
C VAL A 25 18.70 23.77 43.30
N SER A 26 18.79 22.43 43.40
CA SER A 26 18.99 21.61 44.63
C SER A 26 17.79 21.47 45.62
N THR A 27 17.69 20.44 46.48
CA THR A 27 18.66 19.40 46.92
C THR A 27 18.01 18.18 47.64
N PHE A 28 18.82 17.14 47.92
CA PHE A 28 18.71 16.13 49.04
C PHE A 28 17.53 15.12 48.99
N SER A 29 17.62 13.83 49.37
CA SER A 29 18.68 12.84 49.74
C SER A 29 18.09 11.43 49.46
N GLY A 30 18.75 10.27 49.43
CA GLY A 30 20.08 9.84 49.87
C GLY A 30 19.96 8.50 50.64
N GLY A 31 20.68 7.44 50.24
CA GLY A 31 20.62 6.13 50.93
C GLY A 31 21.47 5.03 50.27
N ARG A 32 22.46 4.50 51.01
CA ARG A 32 23.41 3.43 50.61
C ARG A 32 23.54 2.43 51.76
N THR A 33 23.57 1.12 51.45
CA THR A 33 24.33 0.01 52.10
C THR A 33 24.02 -1.27 51.29
N SER A 34 24.90 -2.13 50.75
CA SER A 34 26.28 -2.58 50.99
C SER A 34 26.40 -3.96 51.66
N SER A 35 27.02 -4.91 50.94
CA SER A 35 27.71 -6.13 51.42
C SER A 35 26.88 -7.34 51.93
N PHE A 36 27.08 -8.50 51.28
CA PHE A 36 27.87 -9.59 51.90
C PHE A 36 28.46 -10.55 50.84
N GLU A 37 29.56 -11.22 51.18
CA GLU A 37 30.41 -12.02 50.28
C GLU A 37 30.36 -13.55 50.55
N ALA A 38 30.93 -14.30 49.58
CA ALA A 38 31.83 -15.46 49.75
C ALA A 38 31.33 -16.92 49.61
N LEU A 39 31.93 -17.58 48.59
CA LEU A 39 32.49 -18.95 48.55
C LEU A 39 31.52 -20.16 48.63
N ILE A 40 31.63 -21.19 47.77
CA ILE A 40 32.79 -22.09 47.59
C ILE A 40 32.87 -22.69 46.15
N ASN A 41 34.08 -22.96 45.67
CA ASN A 41 34.43 -23.67 44.42
C ASN A 41 34.30 -25.20 44.52
N ILE A 42 34.23 -25.89 43.37
CA ILE A 42 35.26 -26.85 42.86
C ILE A 42 34.79 -27.45 41.53
N ASP A 43 35.61 -27.24 40.49
CA ASP A 43 36.09 -28.11 39.37
C ASP A 43 35.13 -29.17 38.74
N ASP A 44 35.25 -29.54 37.45
CA ASP A 44 36.39 -29.44 36.53
C ASP A 44 35.97 -29.54 35.04
N ALA A 45 36.94 -29.34 34.14
CA ALA A 45 37.09 -29.96 32.81
C ALA A 45 36.32 -29.43 31.57
N LEU A 46 37.12 -28.70 30.75
CA LEU A 46 37.39 -28.95 29.32
C LEU A 46 36.59 -28.25 28.17
N LEU A 47 37.38 -27.44 27.45
CA LEU A 47 37.50 -27.26 25.99
C LEU A 47 36.71 -26.17 25.23
N GLU A 48 37.53 -25.43 24.47
CA GLU A 48 37.27 -24.72 23.20
C GLU A 48 36.45 -23.40 23.20
N THR A 49 37.19 -22.34 23.54
CA THR A 49 37.48 -21.20 22.63
C THR A 49 37.25 -21.50 21.12
N ASP A 50 36.84 -20.57 20.26
CA ASP A 50 36.92 -19.12 20.40
C ASP A 50 35.86 -18.33 19.60
N ARG A 51 35.68 -17.06 19.95
CA ARG A 51 34.70 -16.14 19.37
C ARG A 51 35.25 -15.44 18.13
N ASN A 52 34.58 -15.58 16.97
CA ASN A 52 34.77 -14.67 15.85
C ASN A 52 33.78 -13.49 15.93
N ILE A 53 34.22 -12.38 16.53
CA ILE A 53 33.59 -11.08 16.33
C ILE A 53 34.03 -10.59 14.95
N LYS A 54 33.11 -10.53 13.98
CA LYS A 54 33.34 -9.82 12.72
C LYS A 54 32.66 -8.46 12.74
N THR A 55 33.51 -7.44 12.61
CA THR A 55 33.15 -6.04 12.40
C THR A 55 32.42 -5.84 11.08
N PHE A 56 31.67 -4.73 11.01
CA PHE A 56 31.16 -4.16 9.77
C PHE A 56 32.29 -4.01 8.73
N ASP A 57 31.99 -4.33 7.47
CA ASP A 57 32.68 -3.75 6.32
C ASP A 57 31.69 -3.55 5.17
N ILE A 58 31.58 -2.30 4.71
CA ILE A 58 30.67 -1.89 3.62
C ILE A 58 31.52 -1.66 2.38
N HIS A 59 31.74 -2.71 1.57
CA HIS A 59 32.09 -2.57 0.15
C HIS A 59 31.96 -3.91 -0.61
N ASN A 60 30.79 -4.14 -1.21
CA ASN A 60 30.63 -5.13 -2.29
C ASN A 60 30.08 -4.43 -3.54
N ARG A 61 30.98 -3.86 -4.36
CA ARG A 61 30.72 -3.70 -5.78
C ARG A 61 31.04 -5.06 -6.44
N PRO A 62 30.13 -5.66 -7.23
CA PRO A 62 30.48 -6.84 -8.01
C PRO A 62 31.63 -6.49 -8.96
N SER A 63 32.60 -7.39 -9.10
CA SER A 63 33.73 -7.15 -9.99
C SER A 63 33.28 -7.23 -11.45
N LEU A 64 34.05 -6.61 -12.36
CA LEU A 64 33.77 -6.71 -13.79
C LEU A 64 33.85 -8.17 -14.29
N SER A 65 34.59 -9.03 -13.58
CA SER A 65 34.68 -10.47 -13.82
C SER A 65 33.35 -11.17 -13.52
N ASP A 66 32.69 -10.84 -12.41
CA ASP A 66 31.41 -11.44 -12.02
C ASP A 66 30.29 -11.11 -13.01
N PHE A 67 30.36 -9.91 -13.63
CA PHE A 67 29.44 -9.51 -14.68
C PHE A 67 29.70 -10.26 -16.00
N ALA A 68 30.96 -10.47 -16.37
CA ALA A 68 31.33 -11.27 -17.55
C ALA A 68 30.95 -12.75 -17.39
N GLU A 69 31.17 -13.34 -16.20
CA GLU A 69 30.74 -14.70 -15.86
C GLU A 69 29.21 -14.84 -15.98
N LYS A 70 28.46 -13.83 -15.52
CA LYS A 70 26.99 -13.84 -15.58
C LYS A 70 26.44 -13.65 -17.00
N ILE A 71 27.09 -12.84 -17.84
CA ILE A 71 26.77 -12.76 -19.28
C ILE A 71 27.01 -14.12 -19.95
N ARG A 72 28.14 -14.77 -19.66
CA ARG A 72 28.48 -16.09 -20.23
C ARG A 72 27.49 -17.18 -19.83
N LEU A 73 27.01 -17.17 -18.59
CA LEU A 73 25.96 -18.08 -18.13
C LEU A 73 24.62 -17.82 -18.85
N LEU A 74 24.25 -16.55 -19.06
CA LEU A 74 23.05 -16.18 -19.81
C LEU A 74 23.15 -16.52 -21.31
N GLU A 75 24.33 -16.46 -21.92
CA GLU A 75 24.53 -16.96 -23.30
C GLU A 75 24.39 -18.48 -23.39
N ILE A 76 24.92 -19.23 -22.41
CA ILE A 76 24.76 -20.69 -22.33
C ILE A 76 23.28 -21.08 -22.17
N GLU A 77 22.54 -20.36 -21.32
CA GLU A 77 21.11 -20.60 -21.09
C GLU A 77 20.26 -20.18 -22.29
N GLY A 78 20.57 -19.05 -22.94
CA GLY A 78 19.95 -18.62 -24.19
C GLY A 78 20.21 -19.56 -25.37
N ASN A 79 21.37 -20.21 -25.42
CA ASN A 79 21.67 -21.25 -26.43
C ASN A 79 20.89 -22.54 -26.16
N LYS A 80 20.77 -22.99 -24.90
CA LYS A 80 19.91 -24.12 -24.53
C LYS A 80 18.45 -23.89 -24.90
N LEU A 81 17.92 -22.68 -24.70
CA LEU A 81 16.56 -22.31 -25.10
C LEU A 81 16.38 -22.34 -26.63
N ARG A 82 17.39 -21.93 -27.40
CA ARG A 82 17.36 -22.02 -28.87
C ARG A 82 17.38 -23.47 -29.36
N GLU A 83 18.22 -24.34 -28.81
CA GLU A 83 18.22 -25.77 -29.14
C GLU A 83 16.88 -26.45 -28.80
N ALA A 84 16.33 -26.17 -27.60
CA ALA A 84 15.03 -26.69 -27.19
C ALA A 84 13.87 -26.26 -28.12
N THR A 85 13.91 -25.05 -28.66
CA THR A 85 12.87 -24.53 -29.56
C THR A 85 12.94 -25.18 -30.95
N VAL A 86 14.16 -25.45 -31.47
CA VAL A 86 14.35 -26.07 -32.78
C VAL A 86 14.06 -27.58 -32.77
N SER A 87 14.28 -28.26 -31.64
CA SER A 87 13.94 -29.69 -31.48
C SER A 87 12.43 -29.98 -31.33
N SER A 88 11.57 -28.96 -31.26
CA SER A 88 10.12 -29.14 -31.04
C SER A 88 9.28 -29.27 -32.33
N LEU A 89 9.86 -29.13 -33.53
CA LEU A 89 9.17 -29.37 -34.81
C LEU A 89 9.63 -30.68 -35.46
N GLY A 90 9.20 -31.81 -34.90
CA GLY A 90 9.39 -33.11 -35.53
C GLY A 90 8.86 -34.26 -34.66
N HIS A 91 8.02 -35.12 -35.26
CA HIS A 91 7.47 -36.35 -34.66
C HIS A 91 6.54 -36.16 -33.45
N VAL A 92 5.30 -35.72 -33.71
CA VAL A 92 4.15 -36.23 -32.94
C VAL A 92 3.76 -37.56 -33.57
N ASN A 93 4.00 -38.66 -32.86
CA ASN A 93 3.47 -39.97 -33.24
C ASN A 93 2.99 -40.71 -31.98
N GLY A 94 1.79 -41.30 -32.06
CA GLY A 94 1.17 -42.03 -30.97
C GLY A 94 -0.23 -41.51 -30.62
N TYR A 95 -1.24 -42.26 -31.03
CA TYR A 95 -2.14 -42.92 -30.09
C TYR A 95 -2.62 -44.24 -30.71
N SER A 96 -2.50 -45.33 -29.94
CA SER A 96 -3.00 -46.65 -30.32
C SER A 96 -4.37 -46.87 -29.68
N PHE A 97 -5.31 -47.44 -30.43
CA PHE A 97 -6.49 -48.07 -29.88
C PHE A 97 -6.88 -49.27 -30.75
N ASP A 98 -7.01 -50.44 -30.13
CA ASP A 98 -7.48 -51.65 -30.78
C ASP A 98 -9.00 -51.61 -31.01
N ILE A 99 -9.47 -52.22 -32.11
CA ILE A 99 -10.54 -53.26 -32.15
C ILE A 99 -10.79 -53.71 -33.61
N ASN A 100 -11.12 -54.99 -33.79
CA ASN A 100 -11.18 -55.68 -35.09
C ASN A 100 -12.53 -55.60 -35.84
N ASN A 101 -12.45 -55.89 -37.16
CA ASN A 101 -13.49 -56.36 -38.09
C ASN A 101 -14.60 -55.39 -38.55
N PHE A 102 -14.66 -55.11 -39.86
CA PHE A 102 -15.75 -55.54 -40.77
C PHE A 102 -15.37 -55.34 -42.27
N GLU A 103 -16.24 -55.73 -43.21
CA GLU A 103 -15.90 -56.17 -44.58
C GLU A 103 -15.98 -55.12 -45.73
N ILE A 104 -15.38 -55.49 -46.87
CA ILE A 104 -15.26 -54.81 -48.20
C ILE A 104 -16.62 -54.64 -48.91
N PRO A 105 -17.06 -53.45 -49.39
CA PRO A 105 -17.05 -52.99 -50.81
C PRO A 105 -15.79 -52.73 -51.68
N LYS A 106 -15.78 -53.21 -52.93
CA LYS A 106 -15.17 -52.52 -54.11
C LYS A 106 -16.23 -51.64 -54.79
N ILE A 107 -15.84 -50.64 -55.61
CA ILE A 107 -16.28 -50.47 -57.03
C ILE A 107 -15.74 -49.18 -57.73
N GLN A 108 -15.20 -49.39 -58.94
CA GLN A 108 -15.06 -48.50 -60.14
C GLN A 108 -14.31 -47.15 -60.13
N SER A 109 -13.50 -47.00 -61.18
CA SER A 109 -12.86 -45.78 -61.70
C SER A 109 -13.76 -45.11 -62.79
N PRO A 110 -13.40 -43.94 -63.35
CA PRO A 110 -12.43 -43.93 -64.47
C PRO A 110 -11.45 -42.74 -64.51
N SER A 111 -10.54 -42.83 -65.49
CA SER A 111 -9.42 -41.95 -65.86
C SER A 111 -9.75 -40.47 -66.14
N LEU A 112 -8.73 -39.62 -65.96
CA LEU A 112 -8.50 -38.47 -66.83
C LEU A 112 -6.99 -38.18 -66.98
N ASP A 113 -6.40 -38.74 -68.03
CA ASP A 113 -5.10 -38.31 -68.55
C ASP A 113 -5.23 -36.92 -69.17
N SER A 114 -4.47 -35.94 -68.68
CA SER A 114 -3.91 -34.78 -69.42
C SER A 114 -3.45 -33.71 -68.44
N LEU A 115 -2.13 -33.62 -68.17
CA LEU A 115 -1.38 -32.38 -67.82
C LEU A 115 0.14 -32.62 -67.61
N SER A 116 0.76 -33.50 -68.40
CA SER A 116 2.23 -33.76 -68.34
C SER A 116 3.01 -32.93 -69.37
N ALA A 117 2.73 -31.62 -69.44
CA ALA A 117 3.31 -30.71 -70.44
C ALA A 117 3.69 -29.34 -69.86
N LEU A 118 4.38 -29.30 -68.71
CA LEU A 118 4.94 -28.07 -68.15
C LEU A 118 6.27 -28.27 -67.42
N ILE A 119 7.24 -28.91 -68.09
CA ILE A 119 8.65 -28.98 -67.64
C ILE A 119 9.58 -28.76 -68.84
N ASP A 120 9.88 -27.50 -69.18
CA ASP A 120 11.22 -27.12 -69.71
C ASP A 120 11.56 -25.60 -69.61
N ILE A 121 11.39 -25.01 -68.42
CA ILE A 121 11.72 -23.59 -68.15
C ILE A 121 13.23 -23.28 -68.33
N SER A 122 14.06 -24.32 -68.40
CA SER A 122 15.51 -24.26 -68.64
C SER A 122 15.89 -23.71 -70.03
N ALA A 123 15.08 -24.00 -71.06
CA ALA A 123 15.36 -23.57 -72.42
C ALA A 123 15.12 -22.06 -72.63
N GLU A 124 14.02 -21.52 -72.10
CA GLU A 124 13.68 -20.09 -72.26
C GLU A 124 14.64 -19.17 -71.51
N GLN A 125 15.11 -19.55 -70.32
CA GLN A 125 16.09 -18.73 -69.58
C GLN A 125 17.42 -18.56 -70.34
N ARG A 126 17.87 -19.56 -71.10
CA ARG A 126 19.05 -19.42 -71.97
C ARG A 126 18.79 -18.46 -73.12
N PHE A 127 17.65 -18.58 -73.78
CA PHE A 127 17.28 -17.70 -74.91
C PHE A 127 17.17 -16.22 -74.48
N ILE A 128 16.64 -15.96 -73.29
CA ILE A 128 16.58 -14.61 -72.70
C ILE A 128 17.98 -14.08 -72.35
N SER A 129 18.89 -14.94 -71.90
CA SER A 129 20.28 -14.56 -71.61
C SER A 129 21.08 -14.24 -72.89
N ASP A 130 20.88 -15.02 -73.95
CA ASP A 130 21.51 -14.76 -75.26
C ASP A 130 20.99 -13.46 -75.88
N LEU A 131 19.67 -13.20 -75.82
CA LEU A 131 19.09 -11.92 -76.23
C LEU A 131 19.67 -10.72 -75.46
N ARG A 132 19.87 -10.84 -74.13
CA ARG A 132 20.49 -9.77 -73.33
C ARG A 132 21.93 -9.47 -73.75
N THR A 133 22.74 -10.52 -73.96
CA THR A 133 24.14 -10.31 -74.41
C THR A 133 24.22 -9.75 -75.84
N GLN A 134 23.27 -10.10 -76.72
CA GLN A 134 23.17 -9.53 -78.06
C GLN A 134 22.73 -8.05 -78.04
N LEU A 135 21.79 -7.69 -77.16
CA LEU A 135 21.34 -6.30 -76.97
C LEU A 135 22.48 -5.41 -76.41
N GLU A 136 23.24 -5.89 -75.43
CA GLU A 136 24.37 -5.14 -74.86
C GLU A 136 25.52 -4.99 -75.87
N LYS A 137 25.70 -5.97 -76.77
CA LYS A 137 26.64 -5.87 -77.89
C LYS A 137 26.22 -4.79 -78.89
N GLN A 138 24.93 -4.72 -79.25
CA GLN A 138 24.39 -3.62 -80.07
C GLN A 138 24.51 -2.27 -79.36
N SER A 139 24.21 -2.19 -78.05
CA SER A 139 24.31 -0.94 -77.28
C SER A 139 25.73 -0.36 -77.29
N LYS A 140 26.76 -1.21 -77.18
CA LYS A 140 28.18 -0.81 -77.25
C LYS A 140 28.64 -0.46 -78.66
N GLU A 141 27.98 -0.99 -79.69
CA GLU A 141 28.20 -0.63 -81.09
C GLU A 141 27.55 0.72 -81.43
N THR A 142 26.32 0.98 -80.96
CA THR A 142 25.69 2.30 -81.04
C THR A 142 26.45 3.36 -80.26
N GLU A 143 26.98 3.05 -79.06
CA GLU A 143 27.82 4.01 -78.31
C GLU A 143 29.12 4.34 -79.06
N ARG A 144 29.74 3.36 -79.74
CA ARG A 144 30.90 3.59 -80.62
C ARG A 144 30.57 4.49 -81.81
N LEU A 145 29.45 4.24 -82.49
CA LEU A 145 29.01 5.05 -83.63
C LEU A 145 28.65 6.47 -83.18
N GLN A 146 28.03 6.63 -82.01
CA GLN A 146 27.69 7.93 -81.44
C GLN A 146 28.94 8.71 -80.99
N LYS A 147 29.98 8.04 -80.47
CA LYS A 147 31.31 8.64 -80.24
C LYS A 147 31.99 9.10 -81.53
N GLN A 148 31.84 8.39 -82.65
CA GLN A 148 32.40 8.80 -83.93
C GLN A 148 31.64 9.97 -84.60
N LEU A 149 30.41 10.25 -84.19
CA LEU A 149 29.61 11.39 -84.66
C LEU A 149 29.73 12.65 -83.78
N GLY A 150 30.29 12.53 -82.57
CA GLY A 150 30.41 13.65 -81.61
C GLY A 150 31.45 14.71 -81.98
N ASP A 151 32.52 14.33 -82.68
CA ASP A 151 33.71 15.18 -82.86
C ASP A 151 33.62 16.21 -84.03
N VAL A 152 32.44 16.39 -84.65
CA VAL A 152 32.28 17.21 -85.87
C VAL A 152 31.24 18.35 -85.71
N SER A 153 30.69 18.61 -84.50
CA SER A 153 29.62 19.61 -84.31
C SER A 153 29.89 20.76 -83.33
N THR A 154 31.09 20.85 -82.73
CA THR A 154 31.51 22.06 -82.00
C THR A 154 32.03 23.13 -82.97
N LEU A 155 31.16 24.05 -83.41
CA LEU A 155 31.47 25.48 -83.72
C LEU A 155 30.25 26.24 -84.32
N CYS A 156 29.21 26.54 -83.53
CA CYS A 156 28.44 27.79 -83.70
C CYS A 156 27.44 28.10 -82.58
N SER A 157 27.15 29.40 -82.45
CA SER A 157 25.96 30.02 -81.82
C SER A 157 25.85 30.01 -80.29
N THR A 158 26.43 31.05 -79.70
CA THR A 158 26.26 31.48 -78.30
C THR A 158 25.00 32.33 -78.05
N SER A 159 24.32 32.02 -76.94
CA SER A 159 23.76 32.96 -75.94
C SER A 159 22.63 33.95 -76.30
N THR A 160 21.44 33.76 -75.68
CA THR A 160 20.72 34.67 -74.73
C THR A 160 19.33 34.05 -74.43
N SER A 161 19.01 33.54 -73.24
CA SER A 161 18.84 34.15 -71.89
C SER A 161 17.48 34.84 -71.68
N LEU A 162 16.57 34.23 -70.87
CA LEU A 162 16.09 34.71 -69.55
C LEU A 162 14.95 33.83 -68.97
N HIS A 163 15.02 33.55 -67.65
CA HIS A 163 13.98 33.22 -66.63
C HIS A 163 12.72 32.37 -66.99
N SER A 164 12.48 31.18 -66.39
CA SER A 164 12.09 30.87 -64.98
C SER A 164 10.65 31.34 -64.60
N SER A 165 9.77 30.58 -63.94
CA SER A 165 9.98 29.54 -62.91
C SER A 165 8.77 28.58 -62.73
N SER A 166 8.99 27.53 -61.91
CA SER A 166 8.05 26.90 -60.96
C SER A 166 6.94 25.92 -61.41
N GLN A 167 7.10 24.71 -60.88
CA GLN A 167 6.15 23.61 -60.70
C GLN A 167 4.88 24.02 -59.91
N ASN A 168 3.72 23.39 -60.18
CA ASN A 168 3.21 22.29 -59.32
C ASN A 168 1.78 21.78 -59.67
N LEU A 169 1.62 20.45 -59.51
CA LEU A 169 0.44 19.69 -59.06
C LEU A 169 -0.90 19.69 -59.86
N CYS A 170 -1.27 18.46 -60.24
CA CYS A 170 -2.62 17.93 -60.57
C CYS A 170 -3.64 18.14 -59.42
N PRO A 171 -4.99 17.99 -59.61
CA PRO A 171 -5.63 16.98 -60.48
C PRO A 171 -6.91 17.37 -61.27
N ASN A 172 -7.34 16.44 -62.13
CA ASN A 172 -8.62 16.45 -62.86
C ASN A 172 -9.82 16.24 -61.94
N PHE A 173 -10.96 16.89 -62.25
CA PHE A 173 -12.30 16.30 -62.10
C PHE A 173 -13.33 16.94 -63.05
N ASP A 174 -14.07 16.08 -63.76
CA ASP A 174 -15.41 16.20 -64.34
C ASP A 174 -15.90 17.32 -65.31
N HIS A 175 -16.25 16.84 -66.51
CA HIS A 175 -17.56 16.96 -67.19
C HIS A 175 -18.25 18.32 -67.50
N ASN A 176 -18.26 18.59 -68.81
CA ASN A 176 -19.47 18.58 -69.67
C ASN A 176 -20.27 19.91 -69.93
N MET A 177 -20.91 19.92 -71.10
CA MET A 177 -21.94 20.82 -71.64
C MET A 177 -21.58 22.22 -72.19
N GLY A 178 -22.10 22.48 -73.41
CA GLY A 178 -22.61 23.80 -73.84
C GLY A 178 -21.64 24.64 -74.70
N SER A 179 -21.70 24.76 -76.03
CA SER A 179 -22.81 25.05 -76.97
C SER A 179 -22.90 26.54 -77.37
N VAL A 180 -22.67 26.81 -78.67
CA VAL A 180 -23.14 27.96 -79.49
C VAL A 180 -22.58 29.37 -79.19
N GLY A 181 -22.23 30.13 -80.26
CA GLY A 181 -21.92 31.56 -80.11
C GLY A 181 -21.31 32.30 -81.32
N ASN A 182 -22.02 32.35 -82.44
CA ASN A 182 -21.74 33.12 -83.67
C ASN A 182 -21.06 34.52 -83.50
N ASN A 183 -20.16 34.88 -84.45
CA ASN A 183 -20.23 36.06 -85.35
C ASN A 183 -18.83 36.51 -85.85
N ALA A 184 -18.65 37.31 -86.92
CA ALA A 184 -19.34 37.50 -88.21
C ALA A 184 -18.67 38.66 -89.00
N PHE A 185 -18.28 38.45 -90.27
CA PHE A 185 -17.96 39.48 -91.29
C PHE A 185 -16.77 40.44 -90.97
N ILE A 186 -16.11 41.15 -91.90
CA ILE A 186 -16.53 41.88 -93.12
C ILE A 186 -15.50 41.78 -94.27
N TYR A 187 -16.02 41.73 -95.51
CA TYR A 187 -15.51 42.18 -96.84
C TYR A 187 -14.07 42.73 -96.99
N HIS A 188 -13.35 42.43 -98.09
CA HIS A 188 -13.59 43.08 -99.39
C HIS A 188 -13.19 42.27 -100.63
N SER A 189 -13.93 42.49 -101.72
CA SER A 189 -13.57 42.13 -103.10
C SER A 189 -13.62 43.39 -103.96
N CYS A 190 -12.81 43.47 -105.02
CA CYS A 190 -13.08 44.39 -106.14
C CYS A 190 -12.53 43.82 -107.46
N GLY A 191 -13.31 43.96 -108.53
CA GLY A 191 -12.98 43.51 -109.89
C GLY A 191 -12.56 44.65 -110.84
N PRO A 192 -12.39 44.36 -112.14
CA PRO A 192 -11.72 45.27 -113.08
C PRO A 192 -12.62 45.91 -114.16
N GLU A 193 -12.29 47.13 -114.59
CA GLU A 193 -12.75 47.82 -115.82
C GLU A 193 -11.75 48.93 -116.24
N LYS A 194 -11.77 49.58 -117.42
CA LYS A 194 -11.84 49.16 -118.84
C LYS A 194 -11.66 50.42 -119.75
N LEU A 195 -11.43 50.26 -121.06
CA LEU A 195 -11.51 51.29 -122.16
C LEU A 195 -10.38 52.36 -122.26
N ALA A 196 -10.08 53.00 -123.42
CA ALA A 196 -10.22 52.70 -124.87
C ALA A 196 -9.55 53.82 -125.75
N PHE A 197 -9.63 53.69 -127.09
CA PHE A 197 -9.29 54.67 -128.17
C PHE A 197 -7.80 54.83 -128.58
N SER A 198 -7.43 55.04 -129.86
CA SER A 198 -8.15 54.95 -131.16
C SER A 198 -7.17 54.71 -132.33
N VAL A 199 -7.70 54.34 -133.51
CA VAL A 199 -7.00 54.27 -134.83
C VAL A 199 -7.48 55.44 -135.74
N VAL A 200 -7.12 55.40 -137.04
CA VAL A 200 -7.57 56.17 -138.25
C VAL A 200 -6.78 57.48 -138.57
N PRO A 201 -6.81 58.08 -139.81
CA PRO A 201 -5.78 57.84 -140.85
C PRO A 201 -5.17 59.11 -141.54
N ASN A 202 -4.49 58.89 -142.68
CA ASN A 202 -3.82 59.84 -143.60
C ASN A 202 -4.64 61.08 -144.07
N SER A 203 -3.92 62.16 -144.43
CA SER A 203 -3.86 62.77 -145.80
C SER A 203 -3.85 64.32 -145.87
N GLU A 204 -2.90 64.84 -146.68
CA GLU A 204 -2.92 66.07 -147.50
C GLU A 204 -2.97 67.50 -146.91
N LEU A 205 -1.88 68.25 -147.17
CA LEU A 205 -1.81 69.54 -147.90
C LEU A 205 -0.30 69.82 -148.18
N ARG A 206 0.21 69.64 -149.41
CA ARG A 206 0.48 70.68 -150.46
C ARG A 206 1.34 71.86 -149.96
N GLN A 207 2.33 72.40 -150.69
CA GLN A 207 2.34 72.68 -152.14
C GLN A 207 3.74 73.05 -152.69
N SER A 208 4.09 72.61 -153.92
CA SER A 208 4.91 73.25 -155.00
C SER A 208 6.26 73.97 -154.70
N LEU A 209 7.31 73.90 -155.53
CA LEU A 209 7.36 74.20 -156.99
C LEU A 209 8.45 73.41 -157.76
N SER A 210 8.38 73.47 -159.10
CA SER A 210 9.25 72.80 -160.09
C SER A 210 9.96 73.83 -160.99
N CYS A 211 11.13 73.51 -161.56
CA CYS A 211 11.40 73.70 -163.01
C CYS A 211 12.79 73.25 -163.55
N ARG A 212 12.72 72.41 -164.60
CA ARG A 212 13.47 72.40 -165.89
C ARG A 212 14.99 72.13 -166.02
N ASN A 213 15.26 71.43 -167.12
CA ASN A 213 16.55 71.05 -167.71
C ASN A 213 17.33 72.23 -168.32
N PHE A 214 18.64 72.05 -168.49
CA PHE A 214 19.36 72.38 -169.73
C PHE A 214 20.53 71.40 -169.94
N ASP A 215 20.81 71.07 -171.20
CA ASP A 215 21.84 70.09 -171.58
C ASP A 215 23.26 70.64 -171.45
N TYR A 216 24.19 69.83 -170.94
CA TYR A 216 25.62 69.98 -171.19
C TYR A 216 26.31 68.61 -171.16
N GLU A 217 26.88 68.20 -172.28
CA GLU A 217 27.51 66.89 -172.47
C GLU A 217 29.02 66.95 -172.13
N PRO A 218 29.54 66.19 -171.14
CA PRO A 218 30.97 66.13 -170.83
C PRO A 218 31.65 64.85 -171.37
N PRO A 219 32.97 64.86 -171.63
CA PRO A 219 33.60 63.85 -172.51
C PRO A 219 33.77 62.44 -171.91
N PRO A 220 33.91 61.40 -172.77
CA PRO A 220 33.57 59.99 -172.47
C PRO A 220 34.53 59.19 -171.55
N HIS A 221 35.43 59.84 -170.80
CA HIS A 221 36.32 59.16 -169.86
C HIS A 221 35.71 59.03 -168.44
N LEU A 222 34.86 59.98 -168.02
CA LEU A 222 34.23 59.98 -166.70
C LEU A 222 33.13 58.91 -166.54
N GLN A 223 32.50 58.51 -167.65
CA GLN A 223 31.38 57.57 -167.64
C GLN A 223 31.77 56.14 -167.24
N ARG A 224 33.04 55.74 -167.44
CA ARG A 224 33.52 54.39 -167.13
C ARG A 224 33.76 54.20 -165.62
N SER A 225 34.50 55.12 -165.00
CA SER A 225 34.74 55.10 -163.55
C SER A 225 33.46 55.32 -162.73
N LEU A 226 32.48 56.08 -163.24
CA LEU A 226 31.17 56.18 -162.59
C LEU A 226 30.45 54.82 -162.57
N LYS A 227 30.50 54.06 -163.67
CA LYS A 227 29.86 52.75 -163.77
C LYS A 227 30.54 51.70 -162.88
N GLU A 228 31.88 51.68 -162.87
CA GLU A 228 32.68 50.81 -161.97
C GLU A 228 32.44 51.13 -160.49
N SER A 229 32.34 52.43 -160.14
CA SER A 229 31.96 52.88 -158.80
C SER A 229 30.53 52.45 -158.42
N GLN A 230 29.59 52.56 -159.36
CA GLN A 230 28.19 52.16 -159.15
C GLN A 230 28.05 50.64 -158.95
N GLU A 231 28.85 49.84 -159.65
CA GLU A 231 28.91 48.39 -159.50
C GLU A 231 29.56 47.97 -158.16
N HIS A 232 30.64 48.63 -157.73
CA HIS A 232 31.20 48.46 -156.38
C HIS A 232 30.21 48.87 -155.27
N ILE A 233 29.41 49.93 -155.48
CA ILE A 233 28.35 50.33 -154.54
C ILE A 233 27.24 49.27 -154.48
N MET A 234 26.90 48.63 -155.61
CA MET A 234 25.96 47.50 -155.61
C MET A 234 26.51 46.29 -154.86
N ASP A 235 27.76 45.92 -155.12
CA ASP A 235 28.42 44.75 -154.51
C ASP A 235 28.60 44.92 -152.99
N LEU A 236 28.95 46.15 -152.55
CA LEU A 236 28.98 46.51 -151.12
C LEU A 236 27.58 46.53 -150.49
N ARG A 237 26.56 47.00 -151.20
CA ARG A 237 25.16 46.93 -150.72
C ARG A 237 24.67 45.50 -150.59
N GLN A 238 25.02 44.61 -151.53
CA GLN A 238 24.69 43.20 -151.46
C GLN A 238 25.41 42.53 -150.27
N LYS A 239 26.70 42.76 -150.09
CA LYS A 239 27.44 42.23 -148.91
C LYS A 239 26.89 42.78 -147.59
N LEU A 240 26.47 44.04 -147.55
CA LEU A 240 25.80 44.63 -146.38
C LEU A 240 24.44 43.98 -146.13
N GLN A 241 23.66 43.73 -147.19
CA GLN A 241 22.37 43.02 -147.12
C GLN A 241 22.57 41.58 -146.60
N GLU A 242 23.52 40.83 -147.14
CA GLU A 242 23.87 39.46 -146.71
C GLU A 242 24.40 39.42 -145.27
N LEU A 243 25.20 40.41 -144.83
CA LEU A 243 25.60 40.55 -143.43
C LEU A 243 24.40 40.87 -142.53
N THR A 244 23.47 41.70 -143.00
CA THR A 244 22.27 42.08 -142.24
C THR A 244 21.32 40.90 -142.12
N GLU A 245 21.09 40.15 -143.20
CA GLU A 245 20.24 38.96 -143.23
C GLU A 245 20.83 37.82 -142.40
N SER A 246 22.14 37.58 -142.47
CA SER A 246 22.80 36.59 -141.61
C SER A 246 22.84 37.00 -140.14
N SER A 247 23.02 38.30 -139.85
CA SER A 247 22.90 38.85 -138.48
C SER A 247 21.47 38.73 -137.95
N GLU A 248 20.45 39.02 -138.76
CA GLU A 248 19.05 38.80 -138.40
C GLU A 248 18.73 37.31 -138.22
N GLN A 249 19.27 36.44 -139.06
CA GLN A 249 19.08 35.00 -138.93
C GLN A 249 19.74 34.44 -137.66
N GLN A 250 20.94 34.91 -137.31
CA GLN A 250 21.57 34.62 -136.01
C GLN A 250 20.75 35.17 -134.85
N LYS A 251 20.25 36.42 -134.94
CA LYS A 251 19.38 37.02 -133.92
C LYS A 251 18.09 36.23 -133.73
N ARG A 252 17.46 35.75 -134.82
CA ARG A 252 16.29 34.85 -134.79
C ARG A 252 16.65 33.50 -134.17
N GLN A 253 17.82 32.93 -134.48
CA GLN A 253 18.31 31.68 -133.90
C GLN A 253 18.57 31.81 -132.39
N PHE A 254 19.27 32.86 -131.95
CA PHE A 254 19.48 33.15 -130.53
C PHE A 254 18.17 33.45 -129.80
N SER A 255 17.22 34.15 -130.43
CA SER A 255 15.90 34.38 -129.83
C SER A 255 15.15 33.06 -129.62
N ARG A 256 15.21 32.13 -130.58
CA ARG A 256 14.64 30.78 -130.42
C ARG A 256 15.34 29.98 -129.32
N THR A 257 16.67 29.95 -129.29
CA THR A 257 17.39 29.18 -128.24
C THR A 257 17.20 29.78 -126.85
N VAL A 258 17.06 31.10 -126.72
CA VAL A 258 16.69 31.75 -125.45
C VAL A 258 15.27 31.35 -125.03
N GLU A 259 14.32 31.26 -125.95
CA GLU A 259 12.96 30.83 -125.63
C GLU A 259 12.87 29.33 -125.31
N ASP A 260 13.62 28.48 -126.02
CA ASP A 260 13.79 27.06 -125.70
C ASP A 260 14.48 26.83 -124.33
N LEU A 261 15.37 27.73 -123.92
CA LEU A 261 16.01 27.68 -122.60
C LEU A 261 15.09 28.23 -121.50
N ARG A 262 14.27 29.25 -121.78
CA ARG A 262 13.26 29.77 -120.85
C ARG A 262 12.16 28.74 -120.58
N THR A 263 11.65 28.08 -121.62
CA THR A 263 10.67 26.99 -121.49
C THR A 263 11.25 25.84 -120.68
N LYS A 264 12.46 25.35 -121.00
CA LYS A 264 13.15 24.33 -120.18
C LYS A 264 13.41 24.75 -118.74
N LEU A 265 13.72 26.03 -118.50
CA LEU A 265 13.87 26.54 -117.12
C LEU A 265 12.54 26.57 -116.38
N HIS A 266 11.45 26.97 -117.05
CA HIS A 266 10.11 26.93 -116.50
C HIS A 266 9.66 25.49 -116.20
N ASP A 267 9.86 24.56 -117.13
CA ASP A 267 9.56 23.13 -116.96
C ASP A 267 10.37 22.51 -115.82
N THR A 268 11.66 22.86 -115.67
CA THR A 268 12.48 22.37 -114.55
C THR A 268 12.08 22.99 -113.21
N MET A 269 11.61 24.24 -113.19
CA MET A 269 10.99 24.83 -111.99
C MET A 269 9.67 24.11 -111.64
N LEU A 270 8.76 23.90 -112.60
CA LEU A 270 7.51 23.17 -112.38
C LEU A 270 7.74 21.72 -111.92
N ASN A 271 8.72 21.03 -112.51
CA ASN A 271 9.09 19.67 -112.11
C ASN A 271 9.72 19.64 -110.70
N ARG A 272 10.52 20.64 -110.33
CA ARG A 272 11.04 20.77 -108.96
C ARG A 272 9.91 21.02 -107.96
N ASP A 273 9.00 21.94 -108.29
CA ASP A 273 7.94 22.39 -107.38
C ASP A 273 6.89 21.28 -107.18
N THR A 274 6.57 20.50 -108.22
CA THR A 274 5.75 19.27 -108.11
C THR A 274 6.43 18.16 -107.31
N VAL A 275 7.75 17.96 -107.43
CA VAL A 275 8.50 17.02 -106.59
C VAL A 275 8.53 17.47 -105.12
N LEU A 276 8.63 18.77 -104.85
CA LEU A 276 8.51 19.31 -103.49
C LEU A 276 7.11 19.10 -102.93
N GLU A 277 6.05 19.34 -103.72
CA GLU A 277 4.67 19.08 -103.32
C GLU A 277 4.42 17.59 -103.02
N LEU A 278 4.97 16.68 -103.85
CA LEU A 278 4.89 15.23 -103.61
C LEU A 278 5.62 14.83 -102.32
N ARG A 279 6.84 15.32 -102.08
CA ARG A 279 7.56 15.07 -100.82
C ARG A 279 6.84 15.64 -99.60
N GLN A 280 6.20 16.80 -99.74
CA GLN A 280 5.39 17.39 -98.66
C GLN A 280 4.12 16.56 -98.38
N LYS A 281 3.42 16.09 -99.43
CA LYS A 281 2.27 15.18 -99.30
C LYS A 281 2.68 13.84 -98.66
N GLU A 282 3.81 13.28 -99.08
CA GLU A 282 4.36 12.05 -98.50
C GLU A 282 4.74 12.25 -97.03
N SER A 283 5.48 13.32 -96.71
CA SER A 283 5.85 13.65 -95.32
C SER A 283 4.62 13.87 -94.43
N ASN A 284 3.60 14.57 -94.92
CA ASN A 284 2.32 14.72 -94.22
C ASN A 284 1.62 13.37 -94.02
N SER A 285 1.61 12.49 -95.02
CA SER A 285 1.03 11.15 -94.93
C SER A 285 1.77 10.26 -93.94
N GLN A 286 3.11 10.32 -93.91
CA GLN A 286 3.94 9.62 -92.94
C GLN A 286 3.71 10.17 -91.52
N GLY A 287 3.61 11.49 -91.35
CA GLY A 287 3.25 12.12 -90.07
C GLY A 287 1.89 11.69 -89.56
N LEU A 288 0.87 11.63 -90.42
CA LEU A 288 -0.46 11.10 -90.07
C LEU A 288 -0.42 9.63 -89.66
N LEU A 289 0.40 8.80 -90.33
CA LEU A 289 0.58 7.39 -89.97
C LEU A 289 1.30 7.24 -88.62
N ILE A 290 2.36 8.02 -88.37
CA ILE A 290 3.08 8.04 -87.09
C ILE A 290 2.13 8.45 -85.96
N ASN A 291 1.36 9.53 -86.13
CA ASN A 291 0.37 9.97 -85.15
C ASN A 291 -0.70 8.89 -84.90
N LYS A 292 -1.17 8.19 -85.94
CA LYS A 292 -2.12 7.08 -85.81
C LYS A 292 -1.53 5.87 -85.07
N LEU A 293 -0.27 5.53 -85.32
CA LEU A 293 0.43 4.46 -84.62
C LEU A 293 0.72 4.82 -83.16
N GLN A 294 1.16 6.04 -82.88
CA GLN A 294 1.34 6.56 -81.51
C GLN A 294 0.02 6.59 -80.73
N SER A 295 -1.08 7.03 -81.36
CA SER A 295 -2.42 6.99 -80.77
C SER A 295 -2.91 5.55 -80.53
N SER A 296 -2.66 4.63 -81.46
CA SER A 296 -2.99 3.21 -81.27
C SER A 296 -2.14 2.53 -80.19
N PHE A 297 -0.87 2.93 -80.05
CA PHE A 297 0.03 2.41 -79.03
C PHE A 297 -0.36 2.90 -77.63
N THR A 298 -0.61 4.20 -77.48
CA THR A 298 -1.10 4.79 -76.22
C THR A 298 -2.43 4.19 -75.79
N GLN A 299 -3.41 4.06 -76.69
CA GLN A 299 -4.68 3.38 -76.39
C GLN A 299 -4.50 1.89 -76.00
N LEU A 300 -3.51 1.20 -76.57
CA LEU A 300 -3.22 -0.19 -76.20
C LEU A 300 -2.52 -0.26 -74.84
N GLN A 301 -1.62 0.67 -74.56
CA GLN A 301 -0.94 0.80 -73.27
C GLN A 301 -1.93 1.13 -72.15
N GLU A 302 -2.86 2.08 -72.36
CA GLU A 302 -3.95 2.42 -71.43
C GLU A 302 -4.86 1.21 -71.14
N LYS A 303 -5.19 0.42 -72.17
CA LYS A 303 -5.97 -0.81 -72.00
C LYS A 303 -5.20 -1.87 -71.22
N TYR A 304 -3.90 -2.00 -71.46
CA TYR A 304 -3.04 -2.94 -70.76
C TYR A 304 -2.88 -2.55 -69.28
N THR A 305 -2.62 -1.28 -68.97
CA THR A 305 -2.54 -0.79 -67.58
C THR A 305 -3.87 -0.95 -66.85
N LEU A 306 -5.00 -0.65 -67.49
CA LEU A 306 -6.33 -0.88 -66.92
C LEU A 306 -6.60 -2.39 -66.67
N GLN A 307 -6.12 -3.26 -67.55
CA GLN A 307 -6.19 -4.71 -67.35
C GLN A 307 -5.32 -5.16 -66.16
N GLU A 308 -4.10 -4.67 -66.02
CA GLU A 308 -3.25 -4.94 -64.85
C GLU A 308 -3.87 -4.41 -63.55
N GLU A 309 -4.43 -3.21 -63.54
CA GLU A 309 -5.13 -2.63 -62.39
C GLU A 309 -6.36 -3.46 -61.97
N THR A 310 -7.17 -3.92 -62.94
CA THR A 310 -8.31 -4.78 -62.66
C THR A 310 -7.88 -6.15 -62.14
N LEU A 311 -6.84 -6.76 -62.69
CA LEU A 311 -6.27 -8.02 -62.19
C LEU A 311 -5.68 -7.86 -60.78
N ALA A 312 -4.94 -6.77 -60.50
CA ALA A 312 -4.43 -6.47 -59.17
C ALA A 312 -5.55 -6.22 -58.14
N SER A 313 -6.65 -5.58 -58.57
CA SER A 313 -7.85 -5.40 -57.75
C SER A 313 -8.56 -6.73 -57.45
N VAL A 314 -8.67 -7.62 -58.43
CA VAL A 314 -9.23 -8.97 -58.25
C VAL A 314 -8.34 -9.84 -57.36
N SER A 315 -7.02 -9.81 -57.53
CA SER A 315 -6.07 -10.51 -56.66
C SER A 315 -6.24 -10.07 -55.21
N LYS A 316 -6.21 -8.77 -54.93
CA LYS A 316 -6.41 -8.23 -53.56
C LYS A 316 -7.74 -8.65 -52.94
N LYS A 317 -8.81 -8.76 -53.74
CA LYS A 317 -10.11 -9.28 -53.27
C LYS A 317 -10.05 -10.78 -52.97
N LEU A 318 -9.38 -11.57 -53.80
CA LEU A 318 -9.17 -13.00 -53.57
C LEU A 318 -8.33 -13.24 -52.30
N ASP A 319 -7.25 -12.51 -52.14
CA ASP A 319 -6.39 -12.55 -50.95
C ASP A 319 -7.18 -12.20 -49.67
N PHE A 320 -8.03 -11.16 -49.73
CA PHE A 320 -8.94 -10.80 -48.65
C PHE A 320 -9.95 -11.91 -48.33
N TYR A 321 -10.58 -12.53 -49.34
CA TYR A 321 -11.51 -13.64 -49.12
C TYR A 321 -10.82 -14.87 -48.53
N ASN A 322 -9.63 -15.23 -49.01
CA ASN A 322 -8.84 -16.35 -48.47
C ASN A 322 -8.44 -16.11 -47.01
N GLN A 323 -8.04 -14.88 -46.66
CA GLN A 323 -7.71 -14.51 -45.28
C GLN A 323 -8.95 -14.60 -44.37
N ASN A 324 -10.09 -14.08 -44.82
CA ASN A 324 -11.35 -14.17 -44.07
C ASN A 324 -11.84 -15.62 -43.91
N ASP A 325 -11.71 -16.46 -44.95
CA ASP A 325 -12.07 -17.88 -44.90
C ASP A 325 -11.22 -18.63 -43.86
N TYR A 326 -9.89 -18.41 -43.87
CA TYR A 326 -8.98 -18.93 -42.84
C TYR A 326 -9.36 -18.48 -41.41
N GLU A 327 -9.71 -17.20 -41.22
CA GLU A 327 -10.18 -16.68 -39.92
C GLU A 327 -11.50 -17.33 -39.48
N MET A 328 -12.43 -17.57 -40.41
CA MET A 328 -13.69 -18.28 -40.12
C MET A 328 -13.46 -19.76 -39.80
N GLU A 329 -12.58 -20.46 -40.51
CA GLU A 329 -12.18 -21.85 -40.19
C GLU A 329 -11.48 -21.95 -38.82
N ALA A 330 -10.61 -20.99 -38.50
CA ALA A 330 -9.95 -20.91 -37.20
C ALA A 330 -10.96 -20.67 -36.07
N ALA A 331 -11.92 -19.78 -36.25
CA ALA A 331 -12.99 -19.53 -35.29
C ALA A 331 -13.89 -20.77 -35.10
N LEU A 332 -14.31 -21.43 -36.19
CA LEU A 332 -15.06 -22.69 -36.11
C LEU A 332 -14.27 -23.80 -35.40
N SER A 333 -12.96 -23.88 -35.61
CA SER A 333 -12.09 -24.84 -34.93
C SER A 333 -11.95 -24.56 -33.44
N GLN A 334 -11.91 -23.29 -33.02
CA GLN A 334 -11.96 -22.91 -31.60
C GLN A 334 -13.31 -23.28 -30.97
N ILE A 335 -14.42 -23.01 -31.65
CA ILE A 335 -15.77 -23.39 -31.18
C ILE A 335 -15.87 -24.92 -31.06
N ARG A 336 -15.35 -25.70 -32.01
CA ARG A 336 -15.24 -27.17 -31.90
C ARG A 336 -14.48 -27.60 -30.65
N ASN A 337 -13.31 -27.03 -30.41
CA ASN A 337 -12.49 -27.40 -29.24
C ASN A 337 -13.20 -27.09 -27.91
N ILE A 338 -13.82 -25.91 -27.79
CA ILE A 338 -14.61 -25.52 -26.61
C ILE A 338 -15.78 -26.49 -26.39
N LEU A 339 -16.50 -26.84 -27.46
CA LEU A 339 -17.62 -27.77 -27.38
C LEU A 339 -17.18 -29.18 -27.00
N VAL A 340 -16.10 -29.70 -27.60
CA VAL A 340 -15.54 -31.02 -27.24
C VAL A 340 -15.10 -31.05 -25.78
N GLU A 341 -14.52 -29.98 -25.24
CA GLU A 341 -14.25 -29.87 -23.80
C GLU A 341 -15.51 -29.86 -22.94
N ARG A 342 -16.58 -29.18 -23.39
CA ARG A 342 -17.86 -29.13 -22.69
C ARG A 342 -18.56 -30.49 -22.70
N GLU A 343 -18.59 -31.19 -23.84
CA GLU A 343 -19.09 -32.55 -23.97
C GLU A 343 -18.30 -33.52 -23.06
N LYS A 344 -16.97 -33.39 -22.96
CA LYS A 344 -16.15 -34.16 -22.00
C LYS A 344 -16.52 -33.87 -20.54
N LYS A 345 -16.74 -32.60 -20.16
CA LYS A 345 -17.15 -32.19 -18.80
C LYS A 345 -18.57 -32.64 -18.46
N ARG A 346 -19.45 -32.69 -19.46
CA ARG A 346 -20.84 -33.17 -19.40
C ARG A 346 -20.96 -34.70 -19.40
N GLY A 347 -19.94 -35.39 -19.93
CA GLY A 347 -19.87 -36.86 -20.05
C GLY A 347 -20.61 -37.45 -21.25
N GLN A 348 -21.28 -36.63 -22.06
CA GLN A 348 -22.09 -37.04 -23.21
C GLN A 348 -22.24 -35.87 -24.21
N PRO A 349 -22.32 -36.16 -25.54
CA PRO A 349 -22.46 -35.12 -26.57
C PRO A 349 -23.83 -34.44 -26.52
N TYR A 350 -23.92 -33.21 -27.04
CA TYR A 350 -25.20 -32.47 -27.06
C TYR A 350 -26.23 -33.05 -28.03
N PHE A 351 -25.77 -33.74 -29.07
CA PHE A 351 -26.59 -34.54 -29.98
C PHE A 351 -26.10 -35.99 -29.99
N GLU A 352 -27.02 -36.95 -29.90
CA GLU A 352 -26.67 -38.38 -29.88
C GLU A 352 -26.09 -38.90 -31.21
N ALA A 353 -26.40 -38.22 -32.33
CA ALA A 353 -26.02 -38.66 -33.66
C ALA A 353 -24.52 -38.50 -33.96
N GLU A 354 -23.92 -37.38 -33.54
CA GLU A 354 -22.51 -37.06 -33.80
C GLU A 354 -21.91 -36.12 -32.73
N PRO A 355 -20.69 -36.37 -32.23
CA PRO A 355 -19.97 -35.47 -31.32
C PRO A 355 -19.48 -34.19 -32.04
N ALA A 356 -19.20 -33.13 -31.27
CA ALA A 356 -18.79 -31.83 -31.82
C ALA A 356 -17.51 -31.86 -32.69
N THR A 357 -16.71 -32.94 -32.66
CA THR A 357 -15.55 -33.15 -33.54
C THR A 357 -15.90 -33.35 -35.02
N SER A 358 -17.02 -34.02 -35.35
CA SER A 358 -17.39 -34.36 -36.74
C SER A 358 -18.42 -33.42 -37.36
N GLN A 359 -19.08 -32.60 -36.52
CA GLN A 359 -20.18 -31.75 -36.94
C GLN A 359 -19.79 -30.68 -37.98
N SER A 360 -20.71 -30.47 -38.92
CA SER A 360 -20.69 -29.33 -39.86
C SER A 360 -20.87 -28.00 -39.12
N ALA A 361 -20.48 -26.87 -39.74
CA ALA A 361 -20.56 -25.56 -39.11
C ALA A 361 -21.97 -25.19 -38.61
N THR A 362 -23.02 -25.56 -39.34
CA THR A 362 -24.42 -25.34 -38.95
C THR A 362 -24.82 -26.17 -37.75
N MET A 363 -24.44 -27.46 -37.71
CA MET A 363 -24.69 -28.32 -36.55
C MET A 363 -23.93 -27.84 -35.33
N LEU A 364 -22.69 -27.38 -35.52
CA LEU A 364 -21.85 -26.81 -34.47
C LEU A 364 -22.47 -25.55 -33.84
N ALA A 365 -23.12 -24.71 -34.64
CA ALA A 365 -23.84 -23.53 -34.14
C ALA A 365 -25.00 -23.93 -33.21
N HIS A 366 -25.80 -24.93 -33.57
CA HIS A 366 -26.86 -25.46 -32.69
C HIS A 366 -26.31 -26.18 -31.45
N THR A 367 -25.20 -26.89 -31.58
CA THR A 367 -24.48 -27.49 -30.44
C THR A 367 -23.96 -26.41 -29.48
N PHE A 368 -23.48 -25.28 -30.02
CA PHE A 368 -23.07 -24.11 -29.24
C PHE A 368 -24.25 -23.43 -28.55
N GLU A 369 -25.37 -23.25 -29.25
CA GLU A 369 -26.61 -22.73 -28.68
C GLU A 369 -27.11 -23.60 -27.52
N ASN A 370 -27.20 -24.92 -27.70
CA ASN A 370 -27.57 -25.87 -26.65
C ASN A 370 -26.59 -25.84 -25.46
N CYS A 371 -25.28 -25.74 -25.73
CA CYS A 371 -24.26 -25.57 -24.70
C CYS A 371 -24.48 -24.28 -23.89
N LEU A 372 -24.81 -23.17 -24.54
CA LEU A 372 -25.08 -21.90 -23.86
C LEU A 372 -26.38 -21.96 -23.05
N GLN A 373 -27.46 -22.56 -23.58
CA GLN A 373 -28.72 -22.75 -22.86
C GLN A 373 -28.56 -23.65 -21.63
N GLU A 374 -27.80 -24.75 -21.73
CA GLU A 374 -27.51 -25.62 -20.57
C GLU A 374 -26.69 -24.88 -19.50
N LEU A 375 -25.71 -24.05 -19.92
CA LEU A 375 -24.93 -23.23 -18.99
C LEU A 375 -25.76 -22.13 -18.33
N ASP A 376 -26.63 -21.44 -19.06
CA ASP A 376 -27.51 -20.41 -18.51
C ASP A 376 -28.53 -20.99 -17.52
N HIS A 377 -29.09 -22.17 -17.82
CA HIS A 377 -29.93 -22.89 -16.88
C HIS A 377 -29.15 -23.31 -15.62
N LEU A 378 -27.93 -23.83 -15.77
CA LEU A 378 -27.09 -24.23 -14.64
C LEU A 378 -26.68 -23.03 -13.79
N ILE A 379 -26.34 -21.89 -14.40
CA ILE A 379 -26.10 -20.61 -13.72
C ILE A 379 -27.35 -20.21 -12.95
N SER A 380 -28.53 -20.19 -13.58
CA SER A 380 -29.80 -19.83 -12.94
C SER A 380 -30.11 -20.71 -11.71
N VAL A 381 -29.93 -22.02 -11.80
CA VAL A 381 -30.09 -22.96 -10.68
C VAL A 381 -29.07 -22.71 -9.57
N LYS A 382 -27.81 -22.44 -9.90
CA LYS A 382 -26.77 -22.13 -8.90
C LYS A 382 -27.00 -20.79 -8.23
N THR A 383 -27.40 -19.75 -8.96
CA THR A 383 -27.77 -18.43 -8.43
C THR A 383 -28.97 -18.52 -7.47
N GLY A 384 -30.00 -19.29 -7.83
CA GLY A 384 -31.12 -19.58 -6.93
C GLY A 384 -30.65 -20.25 -5.63
N ARG A 385 -29.80 -21.28 -5.73
CA ARG A 385 -29.25 -21.96 -4.54
C ARG A 385 -28.33 -21.08 -3.70
N VAL A 386 -27.58 -20.14 -4.31
CA VAL A 386 -26.80 -19.14 -3.58
C VAL A 386 -27.73 -18.20 -2.83
N SER A 387 -28.80 -17.71 -3.46
CA SER A 387 -29.79 -16.83 -2.83
C SER A 387 -30.50 -17.49 -1.63
N GLU A 388 -30.80 -18.80 -1.72
CA GLU A 388 -31.30 -19.59 -0.58
C GLU A 388 -30.27 -19.63 0.57
N LEU A 389 -29.01 -19.92 0.28
CA LEU A 389 -27.95 -19.99 1.30
C LEU A 389 -27.64 -18.61 1.91
N GLU A 390 -27.76 -17.53 1.13
CA GLU A 390 -27.65 -16.16 1.63
C GLU A 390 -28.81 -15.82 2.59
N ALA A 391 -30.03 -16.26 2.28
CA ALA A 391 -31.17 -16.13 3.18
C ALA A 391 -30.96 -16.91 4.49
N ASP A 392 -30.52 -18.19 4.41
CA ASP A 392 -30.18 -19.01 5.58
C ASP A 392 -29.10 -18.36 6.45
N VAL A 393 -28.03 -17.82 5.83
CA VAL A 393 -26.94 -17.13 6.54
C VAL A 393 -27.43 -15.84 7.20
N ASN A 394 -28.30 -15.06 6.55
CA ASN A 394 -28.87 -13.85 7.12
C ASN A 394 -29.81 -14.15 8.29
N GLU A 395 -30.56 -15.25 8.22
CA GLU A 395 -31.42 -15.72 9.31
C GLU A 395 -30.60 -16.21 10.51
N ILE A 396 -29.51 -16.96 10.29
CA ILE A 396 -28.56 -17.35 11.34
C ILE A 396 -27.91 -16.11 11.98
N LYS A 397 -27.51 -15.11 11.19
CA LYS A 397 -27.00 -13.83 11.72
C LYS A 397 -28.03 -13.11 12.58
N ARG A 398 -29.29 -13.04 12.15
CA ARG A 398 -30.41 -12.45 12.93
C ARG A 398 -30.57 -13.15 14.27
N HIS A 399 -30.66 -14.49 14.26
CA HIS A 399 -30.75 -15.29 15.48
C HIS A 399 -29.53 -15.16 16.40
N SER A 400 -28.32 -15.06 15.84
CA SER A 400 -27.09 -14.82 16.62
C SER A 400 -27.13 -13.45 17.32
N ALA A 401 -27.48 -12.38 16.60
CA ALA A 401 -27.59 -11.03 17.15
C ALA A 401 -28.70 -10.92 18.21
N GLU A 402 -29.82 -11.63 18.03
CA GLU A 402 -30.88 -11.72 19.04
C GLU A 402 -30.43 -12.46 20.30
N ARG A 403 -29.67 -13.55 20.15
CA ARG A 403 -29.10 -14.30 21.27
C ARG A 403 -28.05 -13.48 22.03
N GLU A 404 -27.18 -12.77 21.33
CA GLU A 404 -26.20 -11.85 21.91
C GLU A 404 -26.90 -10.72 22.68
N LYS A 405 -27.93 -10.11 22.09
CA LYS A 405 -28.76 -9.10 22.75
C LYS A 405 -29.51 -9.62 23.98
N ALA A 406 -29.94 -10.89 23.98
CA ALA A 406 -30.56 -11.53 25.13
C ALA A 406 -29.54 -11.76 26.26
N LEU A 407 -28.36 -12.32 25.93
CA LEU A 407 -27.26 -12.51 26.90
C LEU A 407 -26.76 -11.18 27.47
N ALA A 408 -26.63 -10.14 26.66
CA ALA A 408 -26.24 -8.80 27.12
C ALA A 408 -27.23 -8.23 28.15
N LYS A 409 -28.54 -8.45 27.95
CA LYS A 409 -29.56 -8.09 28.95
C LYS A 409 -29.42 -8.91 30.23
N GLU A 410 -29.22 -10.22 30.12
CA GLU A 410 -29.06 -11.12 31.27
C GLU A 410 -27.83 -10.72 32.13
N TYR A 411 -26.70 -10.41 31.49
CA TYR A 411 -25.52 -9.85 32.18
C TYR A 411 -25.80 -8.49 32.82
N GLN A 412 -26.53 -7.60 32.13
CA GLN A 412 -26.92 -6.29 32.68
C GLN A 412 -27.85 -6.43 33.90
N GLU A 413 -28.78 -7.39 33.88
CA GLU A 413 -29.67 -7.69 35.00
C GLU A 413 -28.92 -8.33 36.18
N MET A 414 -27.95 -9.23 35.92
CA MET A 414 -27.07 -9.76 36.97
C MET A 414 -26.23 -8.66 37.63
N LEU A 415 -25.55 -7.81 36.84
CA LEU A 415 -24.77 -6.69 37.37
C LEU A 415 -25.64 -5.72 38.16
N LYS A 416 -26.85 -5.42 37.68
CA LYS A 416 -27.80 -4.58 38.42
C LYS A 416 -28.16 -5.22 39.77
N LYS A 417 -28.46 -6.52 39.78
CA LYS A 417 -28.78 -7.25 41.02
C LYS A 417 -27.60 -7.25 42.00
N GLU A 418 -26.38 -7.46 41.53
CA GLU A 418 -25.17 -7.41 42.35
C GLU A 418 -24.95 -6.00 42.93
N VAL A 419 -25.14 -4.94 42.12
CA VAL A 419 -25.11 -3.55 42.61
C VAL A 419 -26.21 -3.29 43.64
N ASP A 420 -27.44 -3.77 43.42
CA ASP A 420 -28.55 -3.63 44.36
C ASP A 420 -28.28 -4.39 45.68
N ASP A 421 -27.64 -5.57 45.63
CA ASP A 421 -27.28 -6.37 46.81
C ASP A 421 -26.06 -5.79 47.56
N VAL A 422 -25.07 -5.23 46.86
CA VAL A 422 -23.97 -4.44 47.46
C VAL A 422 -24.50 -3.16 48.09
N ALA A 423 -25.44 -2.45 47.44
CA ALA A 423 -26.07 -1.26 48.00
C ALA A 423 -26.83 -1.58 49.28
N LYS A 424 -27.61 -2.68 49.32
CA LYS A 424 -28.22 -3.19 50.56
C LYS A 424 -27.14 -3.43 51.62
N LYS A 425 -26.04 -4.13 51.30
CA LYS A 425 -25.02 -4.42 52.30
C LYS A 425 -24.32 -3.16 52.83
N ILE A 426 -24.10 -2.15 51.98
CA ILE A 426 -23.61 -0.83 52.42
C ILE A 426 -24.62 -0.16 53.37
N THR A 427 -25.92 -0.23 53.09
CA THR A 427 -26.95 0.32 54.00
C THR A 427 -27.06 -0.44 55.32
N GLU A 428 -26.93 -1.76 55.32
CA GLU A 428 -26.85 -2.58 56.54
C GLU A 428 -25.63 -2.19 57.39
N LEU A 429 -24.44 -2.12 56.78
CA LEU A 429 -23.22 -1.70 57.48
C LEU A 429 -23.29 -0.26 58.01
N HIS A 430 -23.98 0.65 57.31
CA HIS A 430 -24.26 1.99 57.83
C HIS A 430 -25.24 1.98 59.01
N ALA A 431 -26.24 1.11 59.00
CA ALA A 431 -27.18 0.95 60.12
C ALA A 431 -26.49 0.31 61.34
N GLU A 432 -25.68 -0.73 61.14
CA GLU A 432 -24.83 -1.35 62.16
C GLU A 432 -23.84 -0.32 62.75
N HIS A 433 -23.15 0.45 61.91
CA HIS A 433 -22.25 1.51 62.37
C HIS A 433 -23.00 2.62 63.11
N GLY A 434 -24.17 3.04 62.61
CA GLY A 434 -25.05 3.99 63.30
C GLY A 434 -25.46 3.51 64.69
N GLN A 435 -25.83 2.23 64.82
CA GLN A 435 -26.16 1.61 66.10
C GLN A 435 -24.95 1.59 67.06
N THR A 436 -23.76 1.19 66.58
CA THR A 436 -22.56 1.23 67.44
C THR A 436 -22.19 2.65 67.88
N ILE A 437 -22.43 3.67 67.04
CA ILE A 437 -22.27 5.08 67.42
C ILE A 437 -23.28 5.46 68.51
N THR A 438 -24.56 5.05 68.41
CA THR A 438 -25.55 5.36 69.45
C THR A 438 -25.20 4.66 70.77
N ASP A 439 -24.80 3.39 70.72
CA ASP A 439 -24.44 2.61 71.92
C ASP A 439 -23.20 3.20 72.62
N LEU A 440 -22.18 3.61 71.85
CA LEU A 440 -21.00 4.32 72.36
C LEU A 440 -21.35 5.71 72.92
N THR A 441 -22.30 6.42 72.29
CA THR A 441 -22.76 7.73 72.76
C THR A 441 -23.56 7.63 74.05
N GLU A 442 -24.39 6.59 74.20
CA GLU A 442 -25.13 6.29 75.43
C GLU A 442 -24.17 5.85 76.55
N SER A 443 -23.21 4.97 76.26
CA SER A 443 -22.14 4.60 77.20
C SER A 443 -21.32 5.82 77.66
N LEU A 444 -20.98 6.73 76.73
CA LEU A 444 -20.33 8.00 77.06
C LEU A 444 -21.24 8.93 77.89
N ALA A 445 -22.55 8.93 77.66
CA ALA A 445 -23.50 9.69 78.47
C ALA A 445 -23.61 9.12 79.90
N VAL A 446 -23.65 7.80 80.07
CA VAL A 446 -23.60 7.13 81.37
C VAL A 446 -22.28 7.42 82.09
N ALA A 447 -21.14 7.35 81.40
CA ALA A 447 -19.84 7.72 81.96
C ALA A 447 -19.80 9.20 82.39
N LYS A 448 -20.36 10.12 81.59
CA LYS A 448 -20.51 11.54 81.96
C LYS A 448 -21.42 11.72 83.18
N GLN A 449 -22.52 10.96 83.29
CA GLN A 449 -23.38 10.97 84.48
C GLN A 449 -22.67 10.45 85.73
N GLN A 450 -21.80 9.44 85.60
CA GLN A 450 -20.96 8.97 86.71
C GLN A 450 -19.92 10.02 87.11
N VAL A 451 -19.28 10.70 86.15
CA VAL A 451 -18.35 11.80 86.43
C VAL A 451 -19.06 12.96 87.13
N THR A 452 -20.23 13.39 86.67
CA THR A 452 -20.98 14.47 87.33
C THR A 452 -21.52 14.04 88.70
N ALA A 453 -21.92 12.78 88.89
CA ALA A 453 -22.27 12.25 90.21
C ALA A 453 -21.07 12.28 91.19
N LEU A 454 -19.87 11.92 90.72
CA LEU A 454 -18.64 12.02 91.51
C LEU A 454 -18.23 13.48 91.77
N GLN A 455 -18.41 14.39 90.81
CA GLN A 455 -18.22 15.84 91.03
C GLN A 455 -19.18 16.38 92.09
N ASN A 456 -20.46 16.03 92.04
CA ASN A 456 -21.44 16.43 93.05
C ASN A 456 -21.11 15.83 94.44
N GLN A 457 -20.57 14.59 94.49
CA GLN A 457 -20.05 14.01 95.74
C GLN A 457 -18.79 14.75 96.25
N LEU A 458 -17.94 15.25 95.36
CA LEU A 458 -16.78 16.06 95.73
C LEU A 458 -17.23 17.43 96.27
N GLU A 459 -18.15 18.11 95.59
CA GLU A 459 -18.70 19.42 95.98
C GLU A 459 -19.49 19.34 97.30
N THR A 460 -20.25 18.26 97.53
CA THR A 460 -20.92 18.05 98.84
C THR A 460 -19.92 17.76 99.96
N ASN A 461 -18.85 16.99 99.71
CA ASN A 461 -17.78 16.84 100.70
C ASN A 461 -16.99 18.14 100.93
N GLU A 462 -16.77 18.93 99.88
CA GLU A 462 -16.08 20.22 99.96
C GLU A 462 -16.91 21.22 100.76
N THR A 463 -18.22 21.35 100.49
CA THR A 463 -19.13 22.21 101.25
C THR A 463 -19.30 21.76 102.71
N ILE A 464 -19.29 20.45 103.00
CA ILE A 464 -19.22 19.94 104.38
C ILE A 464 -17.90 20.33 105.06
N SER A 465 -16.77 20.24 104.34
CA SER A 465 -15.45 20.65 104.84
C SER A 465 -15.39 22.16 105.09
N GLN A 466 -15.88 22.98 104.13
CA GLN A 466 -16.00 24.43 104.25
C GLN A 466 -16.92 24.83 105.41
N HIS A 467 -18.05 24.15 105.60
CA HIS A 467 -18.93 24.39 106.76
C HIS A 467 -18.22 24.05 108.09
N ASN A 468 -17.45 22.96 108.15
CA ASN A 468 -16.65 22.63 109.34
C ASN A 468 -15.54 23.66 109.60
N ILE A 469 -14.90 24.17 108.53
CA ILE A 469 -13.92 25.26 108.62
C ILE A 469 -14.63 26.53 109.12
N GLN A 470 -15.75 26.94 108.53
CA GLN A 470 -16.54 28.11 108.96
C GLN A 470 -17.02 28.01 110.41
N ALA A 471 -17.42 26.82 110.87
CA ALA A 471 -17.78 26.59 112.27
C ALA A 471 -16.56 26.75 113.19
N LYS A 472 -15.37 26.30 112.77
CA LYS A 472 -14.11 26.50 113.50
C LYS A 472 -13.61 27.94 113.43
N GLU A 473 -13.81 28.64 112.32
CA GLU A 473 -13.55 30.07 112.17
C GLU A 473 -14.50 30.91 113.03
N MET A 474 -15.76 30.47 113.21
CA MET A 474 -16.71 31.11 114.11
C MET A 474 -16.32 30.89 115.58
N GLU A 475 -15.89 29.69 115.95
CA GLU A 475 -15.33 29.41 117.30
C GLU A 475 -14.03 30.20 117.55
N ILE A 476 -13.16 30.34 116.55
CA ILE A 476 -11.99 31.23 116.61
C ILE A 476 -12.43 32.69 116.71
N ARG A 477 -13.47 33.11 116.00
CA ARG A 477 -14.00 34.48 116.04
C ARG A 477 -14.63 34.80 117.38
N ASP A 478 -15.41 33.92 117.99
CA ASP A 478 -15.94 34.10 119.35
C ASP A 478 -14.78 34.24 120.38
N LEU A 479 -13.68 33.50 120.19
CA LEU A 479 -12.48 33.63 121.01
C LEU A 479 -11.70 34.92 120.72
N GLN A 480 -11.66 35.38 119.47
CA GLN A 480 -11.08 36.66 119.05
C GLN A 480 -11.89 37.84 119.56
N ASP A 481 -13.21 37.86 119.34
CA ASP A 481 -14.15 38.85 119.87
C ASP A 481 -14.04 38.93 121.40
N ARG A 482 -13.77 37.81 122.09
CA ARG A 482 -13.53 37.81 123.54
C ARG A 482 -12.16 38.38 123.94
N ILE A 483 -11.14 38.25 123.11
CA ILE A 483 -9.85 38.94 123.26
C ILE A 483 -10.03 40.43 122.97
N ASP A 484 -10.71 40.78 121.88
CA ASP A 484 -11.01 42.14 121.44
C ASP A 484 -11.93 42.87 122.42
N GLU A 485 -12.85 42.19 123.13
CA GLU A 485 -13.59 42.77 124.26
C GLU A 485 -12.66 43.14 125.42
N LEU A 486 -11.71 42.27 125.77
CA LEU A 486 -10.72 42.52 126.82
C LEU A 486 -9.73 43.63 126.41
N GLU A 487 -9.31 43.67 125.15
CA GLU A 487 -8.49 44.75 124.58
C GLU A 487 -9.28 46.05 124.43
N ALA A 488 -10.57 46.00 124.06
CA ALA A 488 -11.43 47.16 123.95
C ALA A 488 -11.74 47.75 125.32
N ASP A 489 -11.90 46.96 126.37
CA ASP A 489 -12.04 47.48 127.74
C ASP A 489 -10.72 48.06 128.25
N HIS A 490 -9.57 47.47 127.91
CA HIS A 490 -8.26 48.08 128.13
C HIS A 490 -8.08 49.40 127.34
N MET A 491 -8.54 49.45 126.09
CA MET A 491 -8.44 50.60 125.20
C MET A 491 -9.47 51.69 125.51
N LYS A 492 -10.67 51.37 126.02
CA LYS A 492 -11.63 52.35 126.59
C LYS A 492 -11.05 52.99 127.84
N ALA A 493 -10.44 52.18 128.72
CA ALA A 493 -9.69 52.70 129.87
C ALA A 493 -8.57 53.65 129.42
N LYS A 494 -7.88 53.36 128.30
CA LYS A 494 -6.84 54.22 127.69
C LYS A 494 -7.38 55.44 126.91
N ALA A 495 -8.53 55.33 126.25
CA ALA A 495 -9.13 56.40 125.45
C ALA A 495 -9.78 57.48 126.33
N LEU A 496 -10.33 57.10 127.49
CA LEU A 496 -10.71 58.04 128.55
C LEU A 496 -9.53 58.89 129.08
N TRP A 497 -8.28 58.45 128.85
CA TRP A 497 -7.07 59.25 129.09
C TRP A 497 -6.61 60.08 127.87
N HIS A 498 -7.11 59.84 126.65
CA HIS A 498 -6.67 60.51 125.41
C HIS A 498 -7.70 61.45 124.78
N GLU A 499 -9.00 61.18 124.86
CA GLU A 499 -10.02 62.04 124.23
C GLU A 499 -10.07 63.43 124.87
N LYS A 500 -9.70 63.52 126.15
CA LYS A 500 -9.42 64.76 126.90
C LYS A 500 -8.28 65.64 126.32
N LEU A 501 -7.72 65.30 125.15
CA LEU A 501 -6.55 65.95 124.54
C LEU A 501 -6.79 66.54 123.13
N ILE A 502 -7.76 66.03 122.34
CA ILE A 502 -7.79 66.26 120.87
C ILE A 502 -8.80 67.30 120.36
N GLU A 503 -9.86 67.61 121.12
CA GLU A 503 -10.95 68.53 120.72
C GLU A 503 -10.50 69.95 120.33
N ALA A 504 -9.22 70.29 120.55
CA ALA A 504 -8.61 71.60 120.36
C ALA A 504 -8.16 71.98 118.92
N LYS A 505 -8.62 71.35 117.82
CA LYS A 505 -7.89 71.46 116.50
C LYS A 505 -8.60 71.68 115.13
N HIS A 506 -9.91 71.49 114.90
CA HIS A 506 -10.37 71.09 113.55
C HIS A 506 -10.78 72.16 112.49
N ASP A 507 -11.24 73.37 112.85
CA ASP A 507 -12.19 74.15 112.01
C ASP A 507 -11.63 75.00 110.81
N GLN A 508 -10.79 74.46 109.91
CA GLN A 508 -9.93 75.30 109.03
C GLN A 508 -10.09 75.28 107.47
N VAL A 509 -10.65 74.26 106.78
CA VAL A 509 -10.18 73.89 105.40
C VAL A 509 -11.07 74.20 104.15
N ALA A 510 -12.34 74.60 104.25
CA ALA A 510 -13.36 74.21 103.24
C ALA A 510 -13.51 74.94 101.85
N THR A 511 -12.70 75.91 101.41
CA THR A 511 -13.18 76.98 100.47
C THR A 511 -12.82 77.00 98.96
N GLU A 512 -11.94 76.15 98.40
CA GLU A 512 -11.17 76.54 97.17
C GLU A 512 -11.72 76.20 95.74
N ARG A 513 -12.83 75.47 95.55
CA ARG A 513 -13.01 74.63 94.32
C ARG A 513 -13.78 75.14 93.07
N LEU A 514 -14.34 76.35 93.01
CA LEU A 514 -15.48 76.65 92.09
C LEU A 514 -15.19 77.23 90.66
N ARG A 515 -13.94 77.49 90.24
CA ARG A 515 -13.67 78.55 89.22
C ARG A 515 -13.50 78.18 87.71
N GLN A 516 -13.26 76.92 87.30
CA GLN A 516 -12.53 76.63 86.04
C GLN A 516 -13.31 76.32 84.72
N ALA A 517 -14.65 76.38 84.64
CA ALA A 517 -15.40 75.56 83.65
C ALA A 517 -15.95 76.21 82.34
N LEU A 518 -15.69 77.49 81.99
CA LEU A 518 -16.53 78.25 81.04
C LEU A 518 -15.99 78.54 79.60
N GLU A 519 -14.78 78.13 79.23
CA GLU A 519 -14.02 78.83 78.15
C GLU A 519 -13.99 78.16 76.75
N LEU A 520 -14.44 76.91 76.58
CA LEU A 520 -14.10 76.06 75.41
C LEU A 520 -15.08 76.05 74.21
N SER A 521 -16.14 76.88 74.19
CA SER A 521 -17.31 76.64 73.30
C SER A 521 -17.31 77.34 71.92
N LEU A 522 -16.32 78.16 71.56
CA LEU A 522 -16.47 79.17 70.48
C LEU A 522 -15.96 78.74 69.08
N ASP A 523 -14.95 77.87 69.00
CA ASP A 523 -14.13 77.70 67.77
C ASP A 523 -14.74 76.80 66.66
N GLN A 524 -15.89 76.17 66.89
CA GLN A 524 -16.42 75.15 65.97
C GLN A 524 -17.01 75.72 64.67
N VAL A 525 -17.53 76.95 64.68
CA VAL A 525 -18.45 77.48 63.65
C VAL A 525 -17.75 78.05 62.39
N GLN A 526 -16.46 78.37 62.46
CA GLN A 526 -15.79 79.12 61.37
C GLN A 526 -15.35 78.28 60.15
N ARG A 527 -15.42 76.94 60.20
CA ARG A 527 -14.89 76.08 59.11
C ARG A 527 -15.82 75.88 57.90
N GLU A 528 -17.13 75.97 58.08
CA GLU A 528 -18.12 75.57 57.06
C GLU A 528 -18.36 76.62 55.93
N LEU A 529 -17.82 77.83 56.07
CA LEU A 529 -18.09 78.96 55.15
C LEU A 529 -17.21 78.97 53.87
N ILE A 530 -16.14 78.17 53.82
CA ILE A 530 -15.14 78.24 52.75
C ILE A 530 -15.50 77.35 51.54
N GLU A 531 -16.18 76.22 51.79
CA GLU A 531 -16.41 75.16 50.81
C GLU A 531 -17.47 75.55 49.75
N THR A 532 -18.53 76.25 50.18
CA THR A 532 -19.67 76.66 49.32
C THR A 532 -19.37 77.74 48.27
N LYS A 533 -18.16 78.30 48.23
CA LYS A 533 -17.75 79.32 47.24
C LYS A 533 -17.07 78.75 45.99
N ALA A 534 -16.61 77.51 45.99
CA ALA A 534 -15.86 76.93 44.88
C ALA A 534 -16.77 76.47 43.72
N GLU A 535 -17.85 75.75 44.03
CA GLU A 535 -18.68 75.04 43.04
C GLU A 535 -19.52 75.96 42.14
N LYS A 536 -19.73 77.23 42.55
CA LYS A 536 -20.60 78.19 41.85
C LYS A 536 -19.98 78.79 40.57
N ASN A 537 -18.66 78.70 40.37
CA ASN A 537 -17.97 79.38 39.27
C ASN A 537 -17.73 78.52 38.02
N GLU A 538 -17.89 77.19 38.11
CA GLU A 538 -17.61 76.28 36.99
C GLU A 538 -18.81 76.20 36.03
N LEU A 539 -20.03 76.12 36.57
CA LEU A 539 -21.27 75.93 35.79
C LEU A 539 -21.69 77.17 34.97
N MET A 540 -21.26 78.38 35.35
CA MET A 540 -21.67 79.62 34.66
C MET A 540 -20.99 79.84 33.30
N ARG A 541 -19.97 79.05 32.93
CA ARG A 541 -19.21 79.23 31.68
C ARG A 541 -19.62 78.31 30.53
N SER A 542 -20.32 77.21 30.79
CA SER A 542 -20.76 76.26 29.76
C SER A 542 -22.15 76.59 29.18
N GLU A 543 -22.99 77.33 29.91
CA GLU A 543 -24.38 77.63 29.53
C GLU A 543 -24.49 78.76 28.49
N ALA A 544 -23.58 79.74 28.52
CA ALA A 544 -23.63 80.94 27.68
C ALA A 544 -23.19 80.72 26.21
N ALA A 545 -22.55 79.59 25.87
CA ALA A 545 -21.95 79.36 24.56
C ALA A 545 -22.84 78.56 23.58
N LEU A 546 -23.89 77.89 24.06
CA LEU A 546 -24.75 77.01 23.24
C LEU A 546 -26.13 77.60 22.91
N ASN A 547 -26.62 78.57 23.68
CA ASN A 547 -27.94 79.20 23.45
C ASN A 547 -27.97 80.26 22.34
N SER A 548 -26.84 80.62 21.72
CA SER A 548 -26.78 81.67 20.67
C SER A 548 -26.76 81.13 19.23
N GLN A 549 -26.74 79.82 19.00
CA GLN A 549 -26.68 79.24 17.64
C GLN A 549 -27.96 78.49 17.20
N ILE A 550 -28.95 78.36 18.08
CA ILE A 550 -30.18 77.58 17.82
C ILE A 550 -31.36 78.48 17.41
N GLU A 551 -31.41 79.74 17.83
CA GLU A 551 -32.51 80.66 17.50
C GLU A 551 -32.40 81.30 16.10
N ASP A 552 -31.20 81.46 15.54
CA ASP A 552 -30.99 82.11 14.23
C ASP A 552 -31.43 81.25 13.02
N PHE A 553 -31.42 79.91 13.13
CA PHE A 553 -31.79 79.03 12.01
C PHE A 553 -33.29 78.72 11.92
N GLN A 554 -34.11 79.15 12.87
CA GLN A 554 -35.57 78.88 12.87
C GLN A 554 -36.42 80.06 12.35
N SER A 555 -35.83 81.23 12.12
CA SER A 555 -36.56 82.45 11.69
C SER A 555 -36.51 82.74 10.18
N LEU A 556 -35.66 82.04 9.42
CA LEU A 556 -35.44 82.29 7.99
C LEU A 556 -36.37 81.47 7.05
N ALA A 557 -36.95 80.36 7.54
CA ALA A 557 -37.73 79.44 6.71
C ALA A 557 -39.13 79.98 6.32
N SER A 558 -39.77 80.81 7.16
CA SER A 558 -41.15 81.27 6.95
C SER A 558 -41.31 82.53 6.09
N ARG A 559 -40.25 82.98 5.41
CA ARG A 559 -40.29 84.20 4.56
C ARG A 559 -40.22 83.94 3.05
N TYR A 560 -39.72 82.78 2.61
CA TYR A 560 -39.51 82.51 1.18
C TYR A 560 -40.73 81.97 0.42
N GLU A 561 -41.85 81.67 1.09
CA GLU A 561 -43.08 81.19 0.43
C GLU A 561 -44.04 82.30 -0.06
N ASN A 562 -43.88 83.57 0.36
CA ASN A 562 -44.84 84.65 0.04
C ASN A 562 -44.40 85.64 -1.06
N ASP A 563 -43.15 85.60 -1.53
CA ASP A 563 -42.61 86.60 -2.47
C ASP A 563 -42.72 86.21 -3.98
N LEU A 564 -43.33 85.07 -4.32
CA LEU A 564 -43.38 84.56 -5.70
C LEU A 564 -44.68 84.84 -6.48
N GLU A 565 -45.74 85.34 -5.83
CA GLU A 565 -47.05 85.53 -6.46
C GLU A 565 -47.25 86.94 -7.09
N THR A 566 -46.53 87.96 -6.62
CA THR A 566 -46.87 89.38 -6.91
C THR A 566 -46.15 90.07 -8.07
N GLU A 567 -45.11 89.49 -8.69
CA GLU A 567 -44.40 90.13 -9.82
C GLU A 567 -44.76 89.58 -11.22
N ARG A 568 -45.75 88.69 -11.32
CA ARG A 568 -46.19 88.16 -12.62
C ARG A 568 -47.09 89.13 -13.41
N ASP A 569 -47.76 90.07 -12.74
CA ASP A 569 -48.79 90.95 -13.34
C ASP A 569 -48.28 92.30 -13.87
N ARG A 570 -47.05 92.74 -13.55
CA ARG A 570 -46.57 94.10 -13.90
C ARG A 570 -46.04 94.27 -15.33
N ILE A 571 -45.56 93.21 -15.97
CA ILE A 571 -44.76 93.31 -17.22
C ILE A 571 -45.63 93.48 -18.48
N GLN A 572 -46.94 93.26 -18.42
CA GLN A 572 -47.78 93.13 -19.62
C GLN A 572 -48.27 94.47 -20.24
N GLN A 573 -48.05 95.63 -19.61
CA GLN A 573 -48.68 96.90 -20.00
C GLN A 573 -47.81 97.92 -20.77
N GLN A 574 -46.52 97.67 -20.99
CA GLN A 574 -45.58 98.70 -21.49
C GLN A 574 -45.41 98.80 -23.03
N ARG A 575 -45.92 97.83 -23.82
CA ARG A 575 -45.63 97.70 -25.28
C ARG A 575 -46.32 98.69 -26.26
N LYS A 576 -47.08 99.71 -25.82
CA LYS A 576 -48.09 100.37 -26.68
C LYS A 576 -47.90 101.87 -26.96
N ARG A 577 -46.66 102.39 -27.10
CA ARG A 577 -46.40 103.85 -27.24
C ARG A 577 -45.31 104.33 -28.24
N GLU A 578 -44.74 103.51 -29.13
CA GLU A 578 -43.53 103.89 -29.90
C GLU A 578 -43.68 104.07 -31.45
N GLU A 579 -44.88 104.08 -32.04
CA GLU A 579 -45.03 103.88 -33.51
C GLU A 579 -45.22 105.14 -34.40
N ASP A 580 -45.54 106.33 -33.86
CA ASP A 580 -46.30 107.39 -34.59
C ASP A 580 -45.51 108.56 -35.30
N LEU A 581 -44.23 108.43 -35.73
CA LEU A 581 -43.40 109.64 -36.03
C LEU A 581 -42.52 109.70 -37.32
N ARG A 582 -42.77 108.95 -38.40
CA ARG A 582 -41.77 108.80 -39.51
C ARG A 582 -42.10 109.31 -40.95
N SER A 583 -43.28 109.85 -41.27
CA SER A 583 -43.77 109.89 -42.69
C SER A 583 -43.98 111.28 -43.36
N GLN A 584 -42.95 112.10 -43.67
CA GLN A 584 -43.22 113.46 -44.22
C GLN A 584 -42.17 114.21 -45.09
N ARG A 585 -41.35 113.59 -45.98
CA ARG A 585 -40.20 114.35 -46.60
C ARG A 585 -39.67 113.99 -48.02
N LEU A 586 -40.46 113.96 -49.10
CA LEU A 586 -39.95 113.48 -50.43
C LEU A 586 -40.40 114.17 -51.75
N GLU A 587 -41.05 115.34 -51.78
CA GLU A 587 -41.81 115.80 -52.98
C GLU A 587 -41.41 117.21 -53.51
N LYS A 588 -40.41 117.39 -54.41
CA LYS A 588 -40.12 118.74 -55.00
C LYS A 588 -39.22 119.00 -56.24
N MET A 589 -38.99 118.10 -57.23
CA MET A 589 -37.96 118.39 -58.27
C MET A 589 -38.21 117.93 -59.73
N LEU A 590 -39.24 118.45 -60.42
CA LEU A 590 -39.49 118.15 -61.85
C LEU A 590 -40.27 119.29 -62.55
N GLU A 591 -39.84 119.82 -63.72
CA GLU A 591 -40.70 120.61 -64.64
C GLU A 591 -40.19 120.87 -66.10
N VAL A 592 -39.12 121.65 -66.33
CA VAL A 592 -39.10 122.63 -67.47
C VAL A 592 -38.54 122.21 -68.86
N VAL A 593 -39.23 122.66 -69.95
CA VAL A 593 -38.77 123.11 -71.33
C VAL A 593 -39.25 122.33 -72.60
N LYS A 594 -39.77 123.06 -73.63
CA LYS A 594 -40.30 122.61 -74.97
C LYS A 594 -40.41 123.79 -76.00
N GLN A 595 -40.66 123.53 -77.32
CA GLN A 595 -41.13 124.45 -78.45
C GLN A 595 -40.02 125.22 -79.28
N GLU A 596 -40.13 125.70 -80.56
CA GLU A 596 -41.18 125.70 -81.65
C GLU A 596 -40.66 125.73 -83.16
N CYS A 597 -41.26 126.46 -84.15
CA CYS A 597 -41.23 126.10 -85.62
C CYS A 597 -41.49 127.19 -86.74
N SER A 598 -41.22 126.87 -88.05
CA SER A 598 -41.82 127.35 -89.36
C SER A 598 -41.43 128.70 -90.05
N ALA A 599 -41.86 129.09 -91.30
CA ALA A 599 -41.68 128.52 -92.68
C ALA A 599 -42.24 129.42 -93.87
N THR A 600 -41.56 129.58 -95.05
CA THR A 600 -42.06 130.29 -96.30
C THR A 600 -41.38 129.90 -97.66
N VAL A 601 -41.82 128.87 -98.41
CA VAL A 601 -41.04 128.34 -99.61
C VAL A 601 -41.84 128.02 -100.91
N SER A 602 -43.16 128.24 -100.98
CA SER A 602 -44.06 127.49 -101.89
C SER A 602 -43.90 127.57 -103.43
N ASP A 603 -43.31 128.60 -104.04
CA ASP A 603 -43.32 128.73 -105.53
C ASP A 603 -41.99 128.43 -106.24
N ARG A 604 -40.91 128.20 -105.49
CA ARG A 604 -39.75 127.46 -106.04
C ARG A 604 -40.08 125.98 -106.27
N VAL A 605 -41.23 125.53 -105.78
CA VAL A 605 -41.62 124.14 -105.71
C VAL A 605 -41.94 123.57 -107.08
N ALA A 606 -42.62 124.24 -108.03
CA ALA A 606 -43.13 123.56 -109.24
C ALA A 606 -42.07 123.02 -110.23
N SER A 607 -40.95 123.72 -110.44
CA SER A 607 -39.85 123.23 -111.30
C SER A 607 -38.85 122.37 -110.54
N ALA A 608 -38.67 122.62 -109.23
CA ALA A 608 -38.09 121.65 -108.33
C ALA A 608 -38.88 120.34 -108.39
N GLU A 609 -40.21 120.37 -108.33
CA GLU A 609 -41.14 119.24 -108.24
C GLU A 609 -41.04 118.23 -109.37
N LYS A 610 -40.53 118.60 -110.56
CA LYS A 610 -40.30 117.63 -111.64
C LYS A 610 -38.93 116.98 -111.52
N PHE A 611 -37.88 117.78 -111.30
CA PHE A 611 -36.52 117.26 -111.09
C PHE A 611 -36.41 116.49 -109.76
N GLU A 612 -37.15 116.92 -108.76
CA GLU A 612 -37.39 116.23 -107.50
C GLU A 612 -38.38 115.09 -107.66
N ARG A 613 -39.42 115.11 -108.52
CA ARG A 613 -40.19 113.87 -108.79
C ARG A 613 -39.29 112.80 -109.39
N ASP A 614 -38.49 113.10 -110.41
CA ASP A 614 -37.63 112.11 -111.04
C ASP A 614 -36.52 111.65 -110.07
N ARG A 615 -35.89 112.57 -109.32
CA ARG A 615 -34.96 112.25 -108.23
C ARG A 615 -35.61 111.48 -107.08
N TYR A 616 -36.86 111.78 -106.72
CA TYR A 616 -37.63 111.05 -105.71
C TYR A 616 -38.06 109.69 -106.25
N LEU A 617 -38.30 109.52 -107.55
CA LEU A 617 -38.60 108.23 -108.15
C LEU A 617 -37.34 107.35 -108.13
N ASP A 618 -36.18 107.89 -108.46
CA ASP A 618 -34.89 107.18 -108.33
C ASP A 618 -34.51 106.92 -106.86
N GLN A 619 -34.75 107.88 -105.96
CA GLN A 619 -34.57 107.68 -104.51
C GLN A 619 -35.58 106.69 -103.94
N LEU A 620 -36.82 106.66 -104.40
CA LEU A 620 -37.88 105.74 -103.95
C LEU A 620 -37.69 104.36 -104.55
N ASN A 621 -37.15 104.24 -105.77
CA ASN A 621 -36.67 102.98 -106.34
C ASN A 621 -35.43 102.47 -105.59
N SER A 622 -34.47 103.35 -105.26
CA SER A 622 -33.30 103.01 -104.44
C SER A 622 -33.70 102.58 -103.02
N LEU A 623 -34.60 103.34 -102.38
CA LEU A 623 -35.16 103.01 -101.06
C LEU A 623 -36.05 101.78 -101.11
N SER A 624 -36.78 101.51 -102.19
CA SER A 624 -37.56 100.27 -102.36
C SER A 624 -36.65 99.07 -102.59
N SER A 625 -35.53 99.24 -103.32
CA SER A 625 -34.50 98.21 -103.46
C SER A 625 -33.79 97.95 -102.12
N GLN A 626 -33.44 98.99 -101.37
CA GLN A 626 -32.91 98.89 -100.00
C GLN A 626 -33.94 98.26 -99.05
N LEU A 627 -35.22 98.59 -99.17
CA LEU A 627 -36.27 98.04 -98.31
C LEU A 627 -36.60 96.60 -98.69
N SER A 628 -36.51 96.22 -99.98
CA SER A 628 -36.61 94.82 -100.45
C SER A 628 -35.43 94.00 -99.94
N THR A 629 -34.19 94.49 -100.07
CA THR A 629 -32.99 93.79 -99.58
C THR A 629 -32.94 93.74 -98.05
N MET A 630 -33.39 94.79 -97.35
CA MET A 630 -33.58 94.76 -95.89
C MET A 630 -34.73 93.82 -95.49
N THR A 631 -35.80 93.70 -96.27
CA THR A 631 -36.89 92.74 -96.02
C THR A 631 -36.41 91.31 -96.21
N GLU A 632 -35.67 91.02 -97.28
CA GLU A 632 -35.01 89.73 -97.48
C GLU A 632 -33.99 89.42 -96.38
N SER A 633 -33.22 90.41 -95.91
CA SER A 633 -32.31 90.27 -94.79
C SER A 633 -33.06 89.98 -93.49
N CYS A 634 -34.13 90.72 -93.17
CA CYS A 634 -35.00 90.45 -92.02
C CYS A 634 -35.65 89.07 -92.10
N ASN A 635 -36.06 88.62 -93.28
CA ASN A 635 -36.63 87.28 -93.49
C ASN A 635 -35.58 86.19 -93.24
N LYS A 636 -34.34 86.35 -93.76
CA LYS A 636 -33.21 85.43 -93.49
C LYS A 636 -32.90 85.37 -92.00
N LEU A 637 -32.72 86.51 -91.35
CA LEU A 637 -32.49 86.62 -89.89
C LEU A 637 -33.65 86.02 -89.09
N THR A 638 -34.89 86.09 -89.58
CA THR A 638 -36.05 85.48 -88.93
C THR A 638 -36.03 83.95 -89.06
N THR A 639 -35.67 83.41 -90.24
CA THR A 639 -35.49 81.97 -90.41
C THR A 639 -34.30 81.42 -89.63
N GLU A 640 -33.17 82.14 -89.60
CA GLU A 640 -32.00 81.80 -88.78
C GLU A 640 -32.35 81.82 -87.29
N LYS A 641 -33.11 82.82 -86.82
CA LYS A 641 -33.64 82.88 -85.47
C LYS A 641 -34.59 81.71 -85.15
N GLN A 642 -35.46 81.31 -86.08
CA GLN A 642 -36.32 80.14 -85.90
C GLN A 642 -35.52 78.84 -85.81
N MET A 643 -34.51 78.66 -86.66
CA MET A 643 -33.61 77.50 -86.61
C MET A 643 -32.83 77.44 -85.29
N ALA A 644 -32.28 78.57 -84.83
CA ALA A 644 -31.63 78.66 -83.51
C ALA A 644 -32.63 78.45 -82.35
N GLN A 645 -33.90 78.81 -82.51
CA GLN A 645 -34.95 78.52 -81.53
C GLN A 645 -35.31 77.03 -81.48
N SER A 646 -35.34 76.32 -82.62
CA SER A 646 -35.53 74.86 -82.62
C SER A 646 -34.30 74.13 -82.05
N GLU A 647 -33.09 74.51 -82.47
CA GLU A 647 -31.84 73.91 -81.97
C GLU A 647 -31.69 74.11 -80.45
N THR A 648 -31.99 75.31 -79.93
CA THR A 648 -31.99 75.54 -78.48
C THR A 648 -33.15 74.87 -77.75
N ALA A 649 -34.23 74.46 -78.43
CA ALA A 649 -35.29 73.63 -77.84
C ALA A 649 -34.86 72.16 -77.76
N ASP A 650 -34.27 71.62 -78.84
CA ASP A 650 -33.73 70.26 -78.90
C ASP A 650 -32.60 70.05 -77.89
N LEU A 651 -31.65 71.00 -77.80
CA LEU A 651 -30.61 70.99 -76.77
C LEU A 651 -31.18 71.07 -75.35
N ARG A 652 -32.27 71.83 -75.12
CA ARG A 652 -32.97 71.85 -73.82
C ARG A 652 -33.61 70.50 -73.50
N SER A 653 -34.21 69.83 -74.50
CA SER A 653 -34.77 68.48 -74.33
C SER A 653 -33.68 67.45 -74.01
N GLN A 654 -32.53 67.52 -74.68
CA GLN A 654 -31.39 66.63 -74.41
C GLN A 654 -30.79 66.87 -73.02
N VAL A 655 -30.68 68.13 -72.58
CA VAL A 655 -30.22 68.47 -71.22
C VAL A 655 -31.17 67.91 -70.16
N GLU A 656 -32.49 68.01 -70.34
CA GLU A 656 -33.44 67.46 -69.38
C GLU A 656 -33.48 65.91 -69.41
N GLU A 657 -33.34 65.28 -70.58
CA GLU A 657 -33.18 63.81 -70.67
C GLU A 657 -31.91 63.32 -69.97
N LEU A 658 -30.79 64.02 -70.14
CA LEU A 658 -29.53 63.73 -69.44
C LEU A 658 -29.66 63.96 -67.93
N ARG A 659 -30.39 65.00 -67.51
CA ARG A 659 -30.69 65.28 -66.10
C ARG A 659 -31.51 64.16 -65.47
N LEU A 660 -32.57 63.68 -66.14
CA LEU A 660 -33.38 62.56 -65.68
C LEU A 660 -32.57 61.25 -65.63
N LYS A 661 -31.69 61.01 -66.59
CA LYS A 661 -30.75 59.87 -66.56
C LYS A 661 -29.79 59.96 -65.38
N LEU A 662 -29.24 61.15 -65.10
CA LEU A 662 -28.33 61.39 -63.98
C LEU A 662 -29.04 61.26 -62.62
N GLU A 663 -30.28 61.72 -62.49
CA GLU A 663 -31.07 61.55 -61.27
C GLU A 663 -31.43 60.05 -61.05
N LYS A 664 -31.73 59.33 -62.13
CA LYS A 664 -31.95 57.88 -62.07
C LYS A 664 -30.69 57.13 -61.63
N THR A 665 -29.51 57.41 -62.20
CA THR A 665 -28.27 56.74 -61.77
C THR A 665 -27.87 57.15 -60.35
N ARG A 666 -28.16 58.38 -59.93
CA ARG A 666 -27.98 58.84 -58.54
C ARG A 666 -28.84 58.06 -57.55
N SER A 667 -30.15 57.95 -57.79
CA SER A 667 -31.05 57.17 -56.92
C SER A 667 -30.67 55.67 -56.85
N GLN A 668 -30.20 55.10 -57.97
CA GLN A 668 -29.66 53.74 -57.99
C GLN A 668 -28.37 53.61 -57.17
N LEU A 669 -27.45 54.58 -57.26
CA LEU A 669 -26.22 54.63 -56.46
C LEU A 669 -26.52 54.79 -54.96
N GLU A 670 -27.53 55.59 -54.60
CA GLU A 670 -27.98 55.76 -53.22
C GLU A 670 -28.58 54.45 -52.66
N SER A 671 -29.39 53.72 -53.43
CA SER A 671 -29.88 52.37 -53.08
C SER A 671 -28.73 51.39 -52.84
N VAL A 672 -27.78 51.29 -53.80
CA VAL A 672 -26.61 50.41 -53.69
C VAL A 672 -25.70 50.81 -52.52
N SER A 673 -25.58 52.10 -52.22
CA SER A 673 -24.83 52.56 -51.05
C SER A 673 -25.50 52.20 -49.72
N ALA A 674 -26.84 52.24 -49.65
CA ALA A 674 -27.60 51.78 -48.49
C ALA A 674 -27.50 50.27 -48.30
N GLU A 675 -27.64 49.48 -49.38
CA GLU A 675 -27.41 48.03 -49.37
C GLU A 675 -26.00 47.67 -48.90
N ARG A 676 -24.97 48.38 -49.40
CA ARG A 676 -23.58 48.19 -48.94
C ARG A 676 -23.40 48.51 -47.45
N LEU A 677 -24.04 49.55 -46.92
CA LEU A 677 -23.98 49.86 -45.49
C LEU A 677 -24.66 48.77 -44.65
N ASN A 678 -25.82 48.28 -45.08
CA ASN A 678 -26.52 47.17 -44.41
C ASN A 678 -25.71 45.86 -44.46
N LEU A 679 -25.08 45.57 -45.60
CA LEU A 679 -24.21 44.40 -45.74
C LEU A 679 -22.96 44.52 -44.86
N ASN A 680 -22.32 45.69 -44.79
CA ASN A 680 -21.20 45.93 -43.86
C ASN A 680 -21.62 45.74 -42.40
N SER A 681 -22.76 46.31 -41.99
CA SER A 681 -23.30 46.14 -40.63
C SER A 681 -23.58 44.66 -40.31
N LEU A 682 -24.14 43.90 -41.25
CA LEU A 682 -24.34 42.46 -41.08
C LEU A 682 -23.02 41.69 -41.02
N LEU A 683 -22.00 42.12 -41.77
CA LEU A 683 -20.66 41.51 -41.76
C LEU A 683 -19.95 41.77 -40.42
N GLU A 684 -20.04 42.99 -39.88
CA GLU A 684 -19.58 43.34 -38.53
C GLU A 684 -20.30 42.52 -37.45
N GLU A 685 -21.63 42.40 -37.50
CA GLU A 685 -22.39 41.56 -36.57
C GLU A 685 -21.96 40.09 -36.65
N LYS A 686 -21.70 39.55 -37.85
CA LYS A 686 -21.19 38.18 -38.01
C LYS A 686 -19.75 38.02 -37.52
N GLN A 687 -18.90 39.05 -37.68
CA GLN A 687 -17.56 39.06 -37.11
C GLN A 687 -17.60 39.06 -35.57
N GLU A 688 -18.41 39.92 -34.95
CA GLU A 688 -18.59 39.94 -33.49
C GLU A 688 -19.16 38.62 -32.94
N ASN A 689 -20.08 37.99 -33.67
CA ASN A 689 -20.62 36.68 -33.31
C ASN A 689 -19.55 35.58 -33.38
N LEU A 690 -18.69 35.58 -34.41
CA LEU A 690 -17.55 34.67 -34.53
C LEU A 690 -16.53 34.89 -33.41
N ASP A 691 -16.19 36.14 -33.11
CA ASP A 691 -15.27 36.49 -32.02
C ASP A 691 -15.81 36.07 -30.65
N ARG A 692 -17.14 36.11 -30.45
CA ARG A 692 -17.80 35.62 -29.23
C ARG A 692 -17.73 34.09 -29.14
N GLN A 693 -18.07 33.38 -30.22
CA GLN A 693 -17.97 31.93 -30.28
C GLN A 693 -16.53 31.43 -30.10
N GLN A 694 -15.54 32.16 -30.63
CA GLN A 694 -14.12 31.87 -30.44
C GLN A 694 -13.72 32.02 -28.96
N LYS A 695 -14.16 33.09 -28.27
CA LYS A 695 -13.93 33.27 -26.83
C LYS A 695 -14.61 32.20 -25.98
N GLU A 696 -15.83 31.79 -26.33
CA GLU A 696 -16.54 30.68 -25.67
C GLU A 696 -15.79 29.35 -25.86
N LYS A 697 -15.36 29.05 -27.09
CA LYS A 697 -14.52 27.88 -27.41
C LYS A 697 -13.22 27.87 -26.61
N ASP A 698 -12.53 29.00 -26.52
CA ASP A 698 -11.28 29.12 -25.76
C ASP A 698 -11.51 28.99 -24.24
N CYS A 699 -12.68 29.39 -23.74
CA CYS A 699 -13.10 29.14 -22.36
C CYS A 699 -13.35 27.65 -22.10
N TYR A 700 -14.08 26.97 -22.99
CA TYR A 700 -14.32 25.53 -22.91
C TYR A 700 -13.02 24.73 -23.02
N LEU A 701 -12.09 25.12 -23.90
CA LEU A 701 -10.76 24.50 -24.01
C LEU A 701 -10.00 24.56 -22.69
N LYS A 702 -9.90 25.72 -22.05
CA LYS A 702 -9.25 25.88 -20.74
C LYS A 702 -9.91 25.06 -19.65
N MET A 703 -11.24 24.96 -19.66
CA MET A 703 -11.98 24.17 -18.68
C MET A 703 -11.75 22.66 -18.88
N VAL A 704 -11.60 22.21 -20.13
CA VAL A 704 -11.20 20.82 -20.47
C VAL A 704 -9.74 20.54 -20.12
N GLU A 705 -8.84 21.50 -20.33
CA GLU A 705 -7.43 21.41 -19.89
C GLU A 705 -7.34 21.28 -18.36
N GLN A 706 -8.05 22.13 -17.60
CA GLN A 706 -8.13 22.02 -16.14
C GLN A 706 -8.70 20.67 -15.68
N GLN A 707 -9.76 20.17 -16.32
CA GLN A 707 -10.29 18.83 -16.02
C GLN A 707 -9.30 17.71 -16.38
N ALA A 708 -8.48 17.88 -17.41
CA ALA A 708 -7.43 16.92 -17.75
C ALA A 708 -6.32 16.92 -16.69
N ASP A 709 -5.93 18.09 -16.18
CA ASP A 709 -4.94 18.25 -15.09
C ASP A 709 -5.47 17.69 -13.75
N GLU A 710 -6.73 17.96 -13.39
CA GLU A 710 -7.37 17.34 -12.22
C GLU A 710 -7.40 15.80 -12.34
N VAL A 711 -7.66 15.27 -13.54
CA VAL A 711 -7.66 13.83 -13.81
C VAL A 711 -6.26 13.22 -13.78
N THR A 712 -5.19 13.95 -14.16
CA THR A 712 -3.82 13.47 -14.01
C THR A 712 -3.38 13.48 -12.55
N GLU A 713 -3.66 14.55 -11.79
CA GLU A 713 -3.39 14.61 -10.34
C GLU A 713 -4.11 13.49 -9.58
N LEU A 714 -5.38 13.22 -9.89
CA LEU A 714 -6.15 12.13 -9.28
C LEU A 714 -5.59 10.75 -9.64
N LYS A 715 -5.11 10.53 -10.88
CA LYS A 715 -4.43 9.28 -11.27
C LYS A 715 -3.15 9.09 -10.47
N GLU A 716 -2.30 10.12 -10.37
CA GLU A 716 -1.09 10.04 -9.55
C GLU A 716 -1.40 9.79 -8.07
N ALA A 717 -2.45 10.41 -7.53
CA ALA A 717 -2.88 10.17 -6.15
C ALA A 717 -3.33 8.72 -5.94
N VAL A 718 -4.08 8.15 -6.89
CA VAL A 718 -4.46 6.73 -6.89
C VAL A 718 -3.23 5.82 -6.96
N ASP A 719 -2.25 6.11 -7.81
CA ASP A 719 -1.05 5.28 -7.94
C ASP A 719 -0.12 5.39 -6.71
N ARG A 720 -0.04 6.57 -6.08
CA ARG A 720 0.60 6.74 -4.75
C ARG A 720 -0.11 5.91 -3.67
N LEU A 721 -1.44 5.86 -3.66
CA LEU A 721 -2.21 5.07 -2.70
C LEU A 721 -2.09 3.55 -2.96
N LYS A 722 -2.04 3.10 -4.22
CA LYS A 722 -1.75 1.70 -4.56
C LYS A 722 -0.37 1.27 -4.06
N ALA A 723 0.66 2.09 -4.30
CA ALA A 723 2.02 1.80 -3.83
C ALA A 723 2.07 1.68 -2.29
N GLN A 724 1.36 2.55 -1.56
CA GLN A 724 1.22 2.42 -0.10
C GLN A 724 0.46 1.16 0.31
N LEU A 725 -0.60 0.77 -0.40
CA LEU A 725 -1.32 -0.48 -0.14
C LEU A 725 -0.40 -1.69 -0.32
N ASP A 726 0.32 -1.77 -1.44
CA ASP A 726 1.29 -2.85 -1.71
C ASP A 726 2.38 -2.95 -0.63
N GLU A 727 2.86 -1.80 -0.10
CA GLU A 727 3.81 -1.77 1.01
C GLU A 727 3.19 -2.27 2.33
N LYS A 728 1.93 -1.90 2.61
CA LYS A 728 1.20 -2.40 3.79
C LYS A 728 0.90 -3.88 3.68
N GLU A 729 0.52 -4.38 2.51
CA GLU A 729 0.31 -5.81 2.26
C GLU A 729 1.61 -6.62 2.43
N LYS A 730 2.74 -6.13 1.92
CA LYS A 730 4.07 -6.73 2.18
C LYS A 730 4.41 -6.74 3.67
N PHE A 731 4.09 -5.67 4.40
CA PHE A 731 4.28 -5.59 5.85
C PHE A 731 3.37 -6.58 6.62
N PHE A 732 2.10 -6.71 6.22
CA PHE A 732 1.21 -7.73 6.80
C PHE A 732 1.65 -9.16 6.46
N SER A 733 2.16 -9.40 5.25
CA SER A 733 2.71 -10.71 4.87
C SER A 733 3.93 -11.08 5.71
N THR A 734 4.83 -10.13 6.02
CA THR A 734 5.99 -10.41 6.89
C THR A 734 5.58 -10.60 8.36
N LEU A 735 4.63 -9.81 8.88
CA LEU A 735 4.06 -10.06 10.22
C LEU A 735 3.34 -11.41 10.32
N SER A 736 2.57 -11.80 9.30
CA SER A 736 1.89 -13.10 9.25
C SER A 736 2.91 -14.25 9.24
N GLN A 737 3.99 -14.13 8.46
CA GLN A 737 5.09 -15.10 8.48
C GLN A 737 5.79 -15.14 9.85
N GLN A 738 6.02 -13.99 10.49
CA GLN A 738 6.59 -13.94 11.84
C GLN A 738 5.68 -14.61 12.88
N SER A 739 4.37 -14.37 12.82
CA SER A 739 3.39 -15.05 13.68
C SER A 739 3.39 -16.56 13.46
N SER A 740 3.45 -17.02 12.20
CA SER A 740 3.56 -18.44 11.86
C SER A 740 4.85 -19.07 12.42
N ASN A 741 5.99 -18.37 12.28
CA ASN A 741 7.27 -18.80 12.82
C ASN A 741 7.26 -18.89 14.36
N ILE A 742 6.64 -17.90 15.04
CA ILE A 742 6.47 -17.91 16.50
C ILE A 742 5.57 -19.06 16.94
N ASN A 743 4.43 -19.29 16.27
CA ASN A 743 3.54 -20.40 16.57
C ASN A 743 4.25 -21.75 16.41
N HIS A 744 5.02 -21.94 15.33
CA HIS A 744 5.81 -23.15 15.14
C HIS A 744 6.88 -23.33 16.24
N LEU A 745 7.57 -22.25 16.63
CA LEU A 745 8.56 -22.30 17.71
C LEU A 745 7.92 -22.57 19.07
N MET A 746 6.70 -22.07 19.32
CA MET A 746 5.89 -22.39 20.49
C MET A 746 5.45 -23.86 20.49
N GLU A 747 5.02 -24.43 19.36
CA GLU A 747 4.72 -25.87 19.26
C GLU A 747 5.94 -26.74 19.52
N VAL A 748 7.10 -26.40 18.95
CA VAL A 748 8.35 -27.14 19.16
C VAL A 748 8.76 -27.07 20.62
N ASN A 749 8.63 -25.91 21.26
CA ASN A 749 8.91 -25.73 22.69
C ASN A 749 7.89 -26.46 23.58
N ALA A 750 6.60 -26.48 23.21
CA ALA A 750 5.57 -27.25 23.91
C ALA A 750 5.88 -28.75 23.87
N ARG A 751 6.17 -29.30 22.68
CA ARG A 751 6.60 -30.70 22.50
C ARG A 751 7.90 -31.01 23.26
N ALA A 752 8.87 -30.09 23.28
CA ALA A 752 10.09 -30.26 24.06
C ALA A 752 9.82 -30.29 25.58
N ASN A 753 8.91 -29.44 26.08
CA ASN A 753 8.50 -29.45 27.48
C ASN A 753 7.70 -30.72 27.84
N GLU A 754 6.84 -31.23 26.95
CA GLU A 754 6.16 -32.51 27.13
C GLU A 754 7.17 -33.67 27.21
N ASN A 755 8.15 -33.74 26.30
CA ASN A 755 9.23 -34.73 26.36
C ASN A 755 10.01 -34.65 27.69
N ILE A 756 10.38 -33.45 28.14
CA ILE A 756 11.08 -33.24 29.42
C ILE A 756 10.18 -33.65 30.61
N LYS A 757 8.88 -33.40 30.54
CA LYS A 757 7.91 -33.81 31.56
C LYS A 757 7.77 -35.33 31.60
N GLU A 758 7.64 -36.00 30.45
CA GLU A 758 7.61 -37.46 30.37
C GLU A 758 8.89 -38.09 30.92
N GLU A 759 10.07 -37.57 30.57
CA GLU A 759 11.34 -38.06 31.11
C GLU A 759 11.45 -37.84 32.62
N ARG A 760 10.93 -36.71 33.15
CA ARG A 760 10.81 -36.50 34.60
C ARG A 760 9.86 -37.50 35.26
N GLU A 761 8.73 -37.82 34.64
CA GLU A 761 7.78 -38.82 35.15
C GLU A 761 8.37 -40.24 35.10
N LYS A 762 9.05 -40.62 34.01
CA LYS A 762 9.81 -41.89 33.89
C LYS A 762 10.89 -42.00 34.97
N LEU A 763 11.68 -40.95 35.18
CA LEU A 763 12.71 -40.90 36.22
C LEU A 763 12.12 -40.95 37.64
N ALA A 764 10.99 -40.28 37.88
CA ALA A 764 10.29 -40.34 39.18
C ALA A 764 9.74 -41.74 39.47
N LEU A 765 9.19 -42.44 38.46
CA LEU A 765 8.80 -43.84 38.58
C LEU A 765 10.00 -44.75 38.86
N ALA A 766 11.11 -44.57 38.13
CA ALA A 766 12.33 -45.33 38.35
C ALA A 766 12.93 -45.10 39.75
N LEU A 767 12.90 -43.87 40.27
CA LEU A 767 13.30 -43.56 41.64
C LEU A 767 12.39 -44.24 42.67
N LYS A 768 11.07 -44.18 42.49
CA LYS A 768 10.11 -44.86 43.38
C LYS A 768 10.31 -46.39 43.39
N ASP A 769 10.60 -46.99 42.24
CA ASP A 769 10.95 -48.40 42.15
C ASP A 769 12.27 -48.70 42.88
N LYS A 770 13.27 -47.82 42.78
CA LYS A 770 14.53 -47.95 43.52
C LYS A 770 14.35 -47.78 45.02
N ASP A 771 13.52 -46.86 45.49
CA ASP A 771 13.14 -46.73 46.90
C ASP A 771 12.46 -48.01 47.39
N SER A 772 11.54 -48.59 46.60
CA SER A 772 10.90 -49.87 46.95
C SER A 772 11.91 -51.03 47.05
N GLN A 773 12.91 -51.08 46.15
CA GLN A 773 14.00 -52.05 46.18
C GLN A 773 14.88 -51.86 47.43
N VAL A 774 15.22 -50.60 47.77
CA VAL A 774 15.97 -50.26 48.99
C VAL A 774 15.20 -50.65 50.24
N GLU A 775 13.89 -50.43 50.30
CA GLU A 775 13.09 -50.79 51.47
C GLU A 775 12.94 -52.31 51.64
N MET A 776 12.78 -53.06 50.53
CA MET A 776 12.87 -54.53 50.54
C MET A 776 14.25 -55.01 51.03
N LEU A 777 15.34 -54.37 50.60
CA LEU A 777 16.69 -54.69 51.06
C LEU A 777 16.89 -54.38 52.55
N LYS A 778 16.38 -53.24 53.06
CA LYS A 778 16.38 -52.94 54.51
C LYS A 778 15.59 -53.97 55.31
N VAL A 779 14.42 -54.41 54.84
CA VAL A 779 13.63 -55.47 55.48
C VAL A 779 14.42 -56.79 55.49
N SER A 780 15.05 -57.15 54.37
CA SER A 780 15.92 -58.34 54.28
C SER A 780 17.13 -58.26 55.21
N GLN A 781 17.82 -57.12 55.25
CA GLN A 781 18.93 -56.84 56.18
C GLN A 781 18.49 -56.94 57.64
N ASN A 782 17.32 -56.39 58.00
CA ASN A 782 16.74 -56.50 59.34
C ASN A 782 16.39 -57.94 59.70
N MET A 783 15.88 -58.74 58.75
CA MET A 783 15.66 -60.18 58.96
C MET A 783 16.98 -60.95 59.13
N LEU A 784 18.00 -60.66 58.32
CA LEU A 784 19.33 -61.23 58.45
C LEU A 784 19.98 -60.86 59.78
N HIS A 785 19.88 -59.61 60.22
CA HIS A 785 20.38 -59.16 61.52
C HIS A 785 19.65 -59.85 62.69
N LYS A 786 18.32 -60.03 62.61
CA LYS A 786 17.55 -60.83 63.58
C LYS A 786 18.00 -62.30 63.60
N LYS A 787 18.25 -62.91 62.43
CA LYS A 787 18.79 -64.27 62.31
C LYS A 787 20.19 -64.38 62.90
N LEU A 788 21.09 -63.45 62.57
CA LEU A 788 22.45 -63.36 63.10
C LEU A 788 22.42 -63.25 64.62
N LYS A 789 21.71 -62.27 65.19
CA LYS A 789 21.52 -62.11 66.64
C LYS A 789 20.93 -63.35 67.33
N THR A 790 20.17 -64.18 66.62
CA THR A 790 19.66 -65.47 67.12
C THR A 790 20.71 -66.57 67.04
N ARG A 791 21.57 -66.57 66.02
CA ARG A 791 22.75 -67.44 65.93
C ARG A 791 23.80 -67.05 66.96
N ASP A 792 24.06 -65.77 67.19
CA ASP A 792 24.99 -65.28 68.22
C ASP A 792 24.57 -65.71 69.62
N ARG A 793 23.27 -65.64 69.94
CA ARG A 793 22.73 -66.23 71.18
C ARG A 793 23.00 -67.74 71.26
N ARG A 794 22.66 -68.51 70.21
CA ARG A 794 22.91 -69.97 70.23
C ARG A 794 24.40 -70.32 70.28
N MET A 795 25.26 -69.51 69.66
CA MET A 795 26.71 -69.64 69.78
C MET A 795 27.15 -69.40 71.22
N LYS A 796 26.65 -68.35 71.88
CA LYS A 796 26.91 -68.12 73.30
C LYS A 796 26.39 -69.25 74.18
N ASP A 797 25.17 -69.73 73.96
CA ASP A 797 24.61 -70.88 74.69
C ASP A 797 25.52 -72.12 74.53
N LEU A 798 26.06 -72.36 73.32
CA LEU A 798 27.02 -73.44 73.03
C LEU A 798 28.41 -73.20 73.64
N GLU A 799 28.86 -71.96 73.74
CA GLU A 799 30.11 -71.59 74.41
C GLU A 799 30.00 -71.78 75.93
N ASP A 800 28.84 -71.44 76.52
CA ASP A 800 28.50 -71.65 77.93
C ASP A 800 28.31 -73.17 78.21
N GLU A 801 27.64 -73.93 77.34
CA GLU A 801 27.57 -75.40 77.39
C GLU A 801 28.97 -76.03 77.34
N ARG A 802 29.83 -75.58 76.41
CA ARG A 802 31.23 -76.04 76.30
C ARG A 802 32.05 -75.68 77.53
N LEU A 803 31.91 -74.46 78.06
CA LEU A 803 32.60 -74.03 79.28
C LEU A 803 32.22 -74.95 80.44
N LYS A 804 30.92 -75.18 80.65
CA LYS A 804 30.41 -76.08 81.68
C LYS A 804 30.94 -77.51 81.54
N ILE A 805 30.94 -78.08 80.33
CA ILE A 805 31.55 -79.40 80.07
C ILE A 805 33.06 -79.40 80.38
N THR A 806 33.75 -78.29 80.11
CA THR A 806 35.19 -78.16 80.41
C THR A 806 35.45 -78.07 81.93
N GLU A 807 34.60 -77.38 82.68
CA GLU A 807 34.62 -77.33 84.15
C GLU A 807 34.28 -78.69 84.76
N GLU A 808 33.22 -79.36 84.29
CA GLU A 808 32.87 -80.72 84.70
C GLU A 808 34.03 -81.69 84.42
N LEU A 809 34.66 -81.61 83.24
CA LEU A 809 35.83 -82.43 82.90
C LEU A 809 37.05 -82.10 83.78
N ALA A 810 37.27 -80.82 84.12
CA ALA A 810 38.33 -80.42 85.05
C ALA A 810 38.09 -80.99 86.46
N THR A 811 36.86 -80.94 86.98
CA THR A 811 36.52 -81.59 88.27
C THR A 811 36.68 -83.10 88.21
N LYS A 812 36.31 -83.76 87.10
CA LYS A 812 36.52 -85.20 86.92
C LYS A 812 38.00 -85.58 86.81
N ASN A 813 38.83 -84.74 86.20
CA ASN A 813 40.28 -84.91 86.21
C ASN A 813 40.85 -84.76 87.63
N GLN A 814 40.36 -83.80 88.41
CA GLN A 814 40.76 -83.64 89.82
C GLN A 814 40.33 -84.84 90.69
N GLU A 815 39.11 -85.35 90.50
CA GLU A 815 38.66 -86.61 91.12
C GLU A 815 39.55 -87.80 90.73
N LEU A 816 39.92 -87.92 89.44
CA LEU A 816 40.81 -88.97 88.95
C LEU A 816 42.23 -88.84 89.51
N GLU A 817 42.74 -87.62 89.67
CA GLU A 817 44.06 -87.35 90.27
C GLU A 817 44.07 -87.73 91.75
N LEU A 818 43.01 -87.39 92.49
CA LEU A 818 42.81 -87.85 93.87
C LEU A 818 42.71 -89.38 93.96
N LEU A 819 41.91 -90.04 93.12
CA LEU A 819 41.80 -91.50 93.08
C LEU A 819 43.12 -92.19 92.70
N GLN A 820 43.92 -91.57 91.82
CA GLN A 820 45.26 -92.06 91.47
C GLN A 820 46.23 -91.87 92.65
N GLN A 821 46.15 -90.75 93.38
CA GLN A 821 46.92 -90.53 94.62
C GLN A 821 46.53 -91.52 95.73
N GLU A 822 45.23 -91.79 95.92
CA GLU A 822 44.72 -92.80 96.83
C GLU A 822 45.22 -94.20 96.45
N LYS A 823 45.13 -94.58 95.17
CA LYS A 823 45.68 -95.84 94.66
C LYS A 823 47.19 -95.96 94.89
N GLU A 824 47.95 -94.87 94.72
CA GLU A 824 49.39 -94.85 95.03
C GLU A 824 49.67 -94.96 96.52
N ASN A 825 48.84 -94.35 97.37
CA ASN A 825 48.95 -94.48 98.83
C ASN A 825 48.61 -95.91 99.28
N ILE A 826 47.51 -96.50 98.80
CA ILE A 826 47.17 -97.92 99.01
C ILE A 826 48.30 -98.83 98.50
N PHE A 827 48.98 -98.49 97.40
CA PHE A 827 50.12 -99.26 96.91
C PHE A 827 51.36 -99.13 97.82
N LYS A 828 51.60 -97.96 98.42
CA LYS A 828 52.63 -97.77 99.47
C LYS A 828 52.28 -98.57 100.72
N GLU A 829 51.06 -98.43 101.24
CA GLU A 829 50.55 -99.18 102.40
C GLU A 829 50.62 -100.70 102.16
N LEU A 830 50.26 -101.18 100.96
CA LEU A 830 50.38 -102.59 100.59
C LEU A 830 51.84 -103.04 100.54
N LYS A 831 52.76 -102.19 100.07
CA LYS A 831 54.20 -102.47 100.05
C LYS A 831 54.78 -102.49 101.47
N GLU A 832 54.36 -101.57 102.33
CA GLU A 832 54.73 -101.49 103.75
C GLU A 832 54.17 -102.69 104.51
N SER A 833 52.89 -103.00 104.39
CA SER A 833 52.25 -104.22 104.89
C SER A 833 52.96 -105.49 104.41
N ARG A 834 53.38 -105.56 103.15
CA ARG A 834 54.16 -106.69 102.62
C ARG A 834 55.56 -106.81 103.26
N ILE A 835 56.19 -105.68 103.61
CA ILE A 835 57.45 -105.64 104.38
C ILE A 835 57.18 -106.05 105.83
N GLU A 836 56.12 -105.56 106.47
CA GLU A 836 55.72 -105.98 107.82
C GLU A 836 55.43 -107.48 107.88
N VAL A 837 54.66 -108.03 106.93
CA VAL A 837 54.40 -109.47 106.83
C VAL A 837 55.70 -110.25 106.63
N ALA A 838 56.67 -109.75 105.85
CA ALA A 838 57.99 -110.36 105.74
C ALA A 838 58.79 -110.32 107.07
N ASN A 839 58.67 -109.23 107.83
CA ASN A 839 59.24 -109.09 109.18
C ASN A 839 58.56 -110.04 110.17
N TRP A 840 57.23 -110.14 110.16
CA TRP A 840 56.45 -111.07 110.97
C TRP A 840 56.75 -112.54 110.62
N MET A 841 56.91 -112.87 109.35
CA MET A 841 57.37 -114.21 108.93
C MET A 841 58.78 -114.51 109.44
N SER A 842 59.71 -113.55 109.33
CA SER A 842 61.06 -113.70 109.88
C SER A 842 61.05 -113.87 111.41
N ARG A 843 60.19 -113.10 112.11
CA ARG A 843 59.99 -113.21 113.57
C ARG A 843 59.36 -114.54 113.96
N ARG A 844 58.36 -115.02 113.22
CA ARG A 844 57.75 -116.35 113.36
C ARG A 844 58.81 -117.45 113.18
N ASP A 845 59.70 -117.31 112.20
CA ASP A 845 60.70 -118.34 111.92
C ASP A 845 61.86 -118.34 112.93
N LEU A 846 62.19 -117.18 113.51
CA LEU A 846 63.02 -117.07 114.71
C LEU A 846 62.35 -117.75 115.91
N LEU A 847 61.09 -117.41 116.22
CA LEU A 847 60.31 -118.06 117.27
C LEU A 847 60.16 -119.57 117.06
N LYS A 848 60.03 -120.03 115.82
CA LYS A 848 59.97 -121.46 115.46
C LYS A 848 61.29 -122.16 115.79
N LYS A 849 62.43 -121.53 115.49
CA LYS A 849 63.76 -122.03 115.93
C LYS A 849 63.87 -122.06 117.46
N GLU A 850 63.37 -121.04 118.16
CA GLU A 850 63.37 -120.99 119.63
C GLU A 850 62.45 -122.04 120.28
N VAL A 851 61.26 -122.28 119.72
CA VAL A 851 60.34 -123.34 120.18
C VAL A 851 60.93 -124.73 119.94
N VAL A 852 61.61 -124.95 118.80
CA VAL A 852 62.35 -126.21 118.55
C VAL A 852 63.48 -126.38 119.58
N ARG A 853 64.26 -125.32 119.85
CA ARG A 853 65.30 -125.31 120.90
C ARG A 853 64.71 -125.56 122.29
N GLY A 854 63.58 -124.94 122.62
CA GLY A 854 62.87 -125.11 123.89
C GLY A 854 62.32 -126.52 124.06
N ARG A 855 61.70 -127.11 123.03
CA ARG A 855 61.27 -128.52 123.01
C ARG A 855 62.45 -129.47 123.22
N ALA A 856 63.60 -129.21 122.61
CA ALA A 856 64.80 -130.02 122.83
C ALA A 856 65.32 -129.95 124.27
N LEU A 857 65.18 -128.80 124.95
CA LEU A 857 65.50 -128.67 126.38
C LEU A 857 64.46 -129.36 127.27
N HIS A 858 63.16 -129.16 127.03
CA HIS A 858 62.10 -129.85 127.78
C HIS A 858 62.14 -131.36 127.60
N ALA A 859 62.49 -131.88 126.41
CA ALA A 859 62.67 -133.32 126.20
C ALA A 859 63.83 -133.88 127.04
N LYS A 860 64.94 -133.13 127.20
CA LYS A 860 66.03 -133.51 128.12
C LYS A 860 65.56 -133.54 129.57
N GLU A 861 64.76 -132.56 130.01
CA GLU A 861 64.28 -132.50 131.39
C GLU A 861 63.20 -133.58 131.68
N ILE A 862 62.31 -133.86 130.72
CA ILE A 862 61.32 -134.95 130.82
C ILE A 862 62.03 -136.31 130.97
N ASN A 863 63.06 -136.60 130.16
CA ASN A 863 63.85 -137.83 130.30
C ASN A 863 64.50 -137.95 131.70
N LYS A 864 64.92 -136.81 132.27
CA LYS A 864 65.56 -136.71 133.59
C LYS A 864 64.56 -136.84 134.76
N LEU A 865 63.29 -136.52 134.53
CA LEU A 865 62.19 -136.75 135.48
C LEU A 865 61.65 -138.19 135.37
N GLN A 866 61.62 -138.77 134.18
CA GLN A 866 61.21 -140.17 133.96
C GLN A 866 62.13 -141.19 134.64
N THR A 867 63.45 -140.93 134.71
CA THR A 867 64.38 -141.76 135.49
C THR A 867 64.07 -141.68 136.98
N LYS A 868 63.89 -140.47 137.54
CA LYS A 868 63.53 -140.28 138.95
C LYS A 868 62.19 -140.94 139.33
N LEU A 869 61.20 -140.91 138.44
CA LEU A 869 59.90 -141.56 138.70
C LEU A 869 60.07 -143.07 138.92
N LYS A 870 60.87 -143.74 138.09
CA LYS A 870 61.14 -145.19 138.20
C LYS A 870 61.84 -145.57 139.51
N GLU A 871 62.72 -144.70 140.03
CA GLU A 871 63.38 -144.90 141.32
C GLU A 871 62.35 -144.89 142.47
N TYR A 872 61.43 -143.91 142.48
CA TYR A 872 60.38 -143.82 143.50
C TYR A 872 59.35 -144.97 143.43
N GLU A 873 58.97 -145.42 142.23
CA GLU A 873 58.07 -146.59 142.06
C GLU A 873 58.67 -147.87 142.66
N GLN A 874 59.99 -148.04 142.58
CA GLN A 874 60.68 -149.18 143.17
C GLN A 874 60.63 -149.15 144.71
N GLY A 875 60.83 -147.98 145.32
CA GLY A 875 60.73 -147.79 146.77
C GLY A 875 59.32 -148.04 147.34
N TYR A 876 58.28 -147.61 146.64
CA TYR A 876 56.88 -147.83 147.06
C TYR A 876 56.52 -149.32 147.19
N ARG A 877 56.96 -150.17 146.25
CA ARG A 877 56.68 -151.62 146.24
C ARG A 877 57.28 -152.39 147.41
N LEU A 878 58.35 -151.87 148.04
CA LEU A 878 58.95 -152.49 149.23
C LEU A 878 58.07 -152.24 150.47
N SER A 879 57.59 -151.00 150.64
CA SER A 879 56.76 -150.61 151.80
C SER A 879 55.41 -151.33 151.83
N GLN A 880 54.79 -151.57 150.68
CA GLN A 880 53.51 -152.29 150.58
C GLN A 880 53.57 -153.73 151.11
N ARG A 881 54.75 -154.35 151.10
CA ARG A 881 54.94 -155.75 151.51
C ARG A 881 54.97 -155.95 153.04
N ALA A 882 55.33 -154.91 153.79
CA ALA A 882 55.40 -154.96 155.26
C ALA A 882 54.01 -154.87 155.93
N LEU A 883 53.08 -154.09 155.37
CA LEU A 883 51.77 -153.83 156.00
C LEU A 883 50.89 -155.08 156.16
N ARG A 884 50.93 -156.01 155.19
CA ARG A 884 50.06 -157.21 155.18
C ARG A 884 50.35 -158.21 156.31
N SER A 885 51.46 -158.07 157.04
CA SER A 885 51.78 -158.97 158.15
C SER A 885 50.99 -158.65 159.43
N LYS A 886 50.33 -157.48 159.52
CA LYS A 886 49.73 -156.97 160.76
C LYS A 886 48.29 -157.44 160.99
N ASP A 887 47.49 -157.60 159.94
CA ASP A 887 46.02 -157.78 160.05
C ASP A 887 45.58 -159.15 160.62
N MET A 888 46.49 -160.14 160.74
CA MET A 888 46.14 -161.49 161.19
C MET A 888 45.94 -161.64 162.72
N THR A 889 46.28 -160.63 163.53
CA THR A 889 46.20 -160.74 165.00
C THR A 889 44.88 -160.25 165.62
N ASP A 890 44.19 -159.27 165.04
CA ASP A 890 43.02 -158.64 165.68
C ASP A 890 41.77 -159.54 165.70
N HIS A 891 41.64 -160.48 164.76
CA HIS A 891 40.46 -161.34 164.62
C HIS A 891 40.25 -162.37 165.76
N ARG A 892 41.23 -162.56 166.65
CA ARG A 892 41.11 -163.49 167.80
C ARG A 892 40.52 -162.86 169.06
N ALA A 893 40.59 -161.53 169.22
CA ALA A 893 40.14 -160.85 170.44
C ALA A 893 38.61 -160.78 170.57
N VAL A 894 37.92 -160.51 169.45
CA VAL A 894 36.46 -160.24 169.44
C VAL A 894 35.62 -161.43 169.91
N LYS A 895 35.99 -162.66 169.54
CA LYS A 895 35.20 -163.87 169.85
C LYS A 895 35.20 -164.28 171.33
N PHE A 896 36.06 -163.70 172.17
CA PHE A 896 36.10 -164.03 173.60
C PHE A 896 35.07 -163.23 174.41
N ALA A 897 34.65 -162.05 173.94
CA ALA A 897 33.71 -161.17 174.63
C ALA A 897 32.26 -161.72 174.60
N ASP A 898 31.78 -162.18 173.43
CA ASP A 898 30.42 -162.69 173.23
C ASP A 898 30.03 -163.87 174.15
N LYS A 899 31.02 -164.61 174.66
CA LYS A 899 30.77 -165.79 175.51
C LYS A 899 30.33 -165.42 176.92
N ILE A 900 30.86 -164.33 177.48
CA ILE A 900 30.60 -163.90 178.87
C ILE A 900 29.19 -163.34 179.02
N GLN A 901 28.69 -162.62 178.00
CA GLN A 901 27.39 -161.93 178.08
C GLN A 901 26.18 -162.88 178.12
N LYS A 902 26.31 -164.13 177.66
CA LYS A 902 25.20 -165.10 177.68
C LYS A 902 25.00 -165.81 179.02
N GLU A 903 26.06 -166.04 179.79
CA GLU A 903 25.95 -166.69 181.11
C GLU A 903 25.27 -165.78 182.14
N MET A 904 25.43 -164.46 182.01
CA MET A 904 24.86 -163.47 182.94
C MET A 904 23.33 -163.37 182.86
N THR A 905 22.71 -163.74 181.73
CA THR A 905 21.25 -163.70 181.54
C THR A 905 20.54 -164.88 182.24
N VAL A 906 21.17 -166.06 182.27
CA VAL A 906 20.60 -167.28 182.87
C VAL A 906 20.45 -167.15 184.39
N LYS A 907 21.42 -166.50 185.04
CA LYS A 907 21.44 -166.33 186.50
C LYS A 907 20.37 -165.40 187.06
N ARG A 908 19.73 -164.57 186.22
CA ARG A 908 18.78 -163.55 186.70
C ARG A 908 17.35 -164.06 186.82
N SER A 909 16.93 -165.02 185.99
CA SER A 909 15.59 -165.63 186.07
C SER A 909 15.41 -166.65 187.20
N GLU A 910 16.50 -167.22 187.73
CA GLU A 910 16.44 -168.16 188.88
C GLU A 910 16.07 -167.45 190.20
N VAL A 911 16.31 -166.15 190.31
CA VAL A 911 16.06 -165.35 191.52
C VAL A 911 14.58 -164.97 191.66
N ASP A 912 13.93 -164.55 190.57
CA ASP A 912 12.60 -163.95 190.62
C ASP A 912 11.48 -164.95 190.99
N GLN A 913 11.62 -166.25 190.66
CA GLN A 913 10.60 -167.26 191.01
C GLN A 913 10.71 -167.83 192.43
N LEU A 914 11.88 -167.70 193.09
CA LEU A 914 12.00 -168.06 194.50
C LEU A 914 11.23 -167.08 195.40
N LEU A 915 11.06 -165.82 194.97
CA LEU A 915 10.27 -164.81 195.67
C LEU A 915 8.76 -165.11 195.63
N SER A 916 8.22 -165.58 194.50
CA SER A 916 6.79 -165.96 194.40
C SER A 916 6.38 -167.14 195.30
N LYS A 917 7.32 -168.00 195.71
CA LYS A 917 7.05 -169.10 196.65
C LYS A 917 7.04 -168.67 198.11
N LEU A 918 7.67 -167.55 198.45
CA LEU A 918 7.74 -167.05 199.82
C LEU A 918 6.41 -166.38 200.20
N HIS A 919 5.85 -165.57 199.30
CA HIS A 919 4.63 -164.80 199.56
C HIS A 919 3.38 -165.67 199.82
N ASN A 920 3.17 -166.75 199.05
CA ASN A 920 2.01 -167.65 199.26
C ASN A 920 2.13 -168.55 200.52
N LEU A 921 3.28 -168.55 201.21
CA LEU A 921 3.40 -169.20 202.53
C LEU A 921 3.08 -168.23 203.68
N GLU A 922 3.10 -166.92 203.43
CA GLU A 922 2.72 -165.90 204.42
C GLU A 922 1.18 -165.84 204.57
N ASP A 923 0.43 -165.87 203.47
CA ASP A 923 -1.05 -165.83 203.48
C ASP A 923 -1.73 -167.05 204.15
N ASN A 924 -0.99 -168.15 204.37
CA ASN A 924 -1.49 -169.31 205.12
C ASN A 924 -1.48 -169.10 206.65
N LEU A 925 -1.00 -167.95 207.15
CA LEU A 925 -0.72 -167.74 208.58
C LEU A 925 -1.54 -166.61 209.24
N GLU A 926 -2.23 -165.76 208.49
CA GLU A 926 -2.94 -164.58 209.05
C GLU A 926 -4.46 -164.80 209.30
N ALA A 927 -5.07 -165.87 208.79
CA ALA A 927 -6.52 -166.14 208.91
C ALA A 927 -6.89 -167.44 209.68
N VAL A 928 -6.38 -167.55 210.91
CA VAL A 928 -6.98 -168.37 212.00
C VAL A 928 -7.37 -167.49 213.21
N THR A 929 -7.30 -166.16 213.03
CA THR A 929 -7.69 -165.15 214.04
C THR A 929 -8.65 -164.10 213.44
N LYS A 930 -9.68 -164.49 212.69
CA LYS A 930 -10.35 -165.80 212.66
C LYS A 930 -10.12 -166.61 211.39
#